data_AF-A0A1G4W7L2-F1
#
_entry.id   AF-A0A1G4W7L2-F1
#
_cell.length_a   1.000
_cell.length_b   1.000
_cell.length_c   1.000
_cell.angle_alpha   90.00
_cell.angle_beta   90.00
_cell.angle_gamma   90.00
#
_symmetry.space_group_name_H-M   'P 1'
#
loop_
_entity.id
_entity.type
_entity.pdbx_description
1 polymer ?
#
loop_
_entity_poly.entity_id
_entity_poly.type
_entity_poly.pdbx_seq_one_letter_code
_entity_poly.pdbx_strand_id
1 'polypeptide(L)'
;MKKSRRCGLGTTVCRGLLFVLLAVCLYTAPKAYALGGDLADANLNTASVWTSGSLDEKTGNEIDYYRRTRTKDTFALGYDKYEVSITNKNFSICAFYYDSNMSFLSYEALYDGSVINRSDNAKYVKFYYRHNTSEKSMSPGQWGRYIGSSLEVFFKAVVQHESNVTISDETVEVEQYELFDDLQISSSAGLMSGDIDVKTGAVVENRRRMITKTLLPVYDQTLEISINKADFKVGVYEYDGNEKYIRMTVASDGSEVDVTSETRYVRFCLYRTYSEKSLSPGQWGRIFGGGLSLSITSEVEEVESTIDNDVYVTTPAPAPKPEPVPEPEPEPKQTATPHDELYNEMKQMLVTGDRSVHDISKYGMDIYEVRAIEKELRQGECYYYFANSCVMFLSNFGLKNNTCTTMQFEGMDADFINRYNRMMSALNEIKSMTTSQMTDLDKVILVHEYIIQHAYYEKTSIARGCTGGILGDGHGLCAGYADAFNDALKYLGIEARYVSSNDMNHAWSLVKIDGQYYHVDCTWDNTTEEDKGYLGHNYILASDTRFAKSIPSRHYNWSVSEEDVAGGVKVPATSTKFDNWFVHDVKGLMVYANGYWYYADGKNIKKSDAYGNSMSTVLTEAANVSIIGVSQGKLQYKVNGVVKSISVK
;
A
#
# COMPACT_ATOMS: atom_id res chain seq x y z
N MET A 1 -65.24 -29.98 17.13
CA MET A 1 -65.08 -31.07 16.14
C MET A 1 -65.15 -30.47 14.73
N LYS A 2 -64.20 -30.85 13.84
CA LYS A 2 -64.26 -31.01 12.35
C LYS A 2 -65.09 -30.02 11.51
N LYS A 3 -64.76 -29.62 10.28
CA LYS A 3 -63.67 -29.79 9.31
C LYS A 3 -64.04 -28.91 8.08
N SER A 4 -63.02 -28.55 7.31
CA SER A 4 -62.96 -27.99 5.95
C SER A 4 -63.81 -28.64 4.83
N ARG A 5 -63.87 -27.93 3.67
CA ARG A 5 -63.97 -28.36 2.21
C ARG A 5 -65.30 -27.96 1.52
N ARG A 6 -65.44 -27.57 0.23
CA ARG A 6 -64.74 -27.67 -1.09
C ARG A 6 -65.34 -26.55 -2.01
N CYS A 7 -64.70 -25.91 -2.98
CA CYS A 7 -64.09 -26.29 -4.28
C CYS A 7 -65.06 -26.62 -5.44
N GLY A 8 -64.94 -25.87 -6.56
CA GLY A 8 -65.26 -26.23 -7.97
C GLY A 8 -66.58 -25.66 -8.55
N LEU A 9 -66.78 -25.42 -9.86
CA LEU A 9 -65.96 -25.33 -11.09
C LEU A 9 -66.95 -25.05 -12.26
N GLY A 10 -66.52 -24.40 -13.35
CA GLY A 10 -67.15 -24.44 -14.70
C GLY A 10 -67.03 -23.10 -15.46
N THR A 11 -66.17 -22.89 -16.49
CA THR A 11 -66.11 -23.40 -17.90
C THR A 11 -67.41 -23.09 -18.68
N THR A 12 -67.50 -22.44 -19.86
CA THR A 12 -66.72 -22.40 -21.13
C THR A 12 -67.36 -21.23 -21.97
N VAL A 13 -66.72 -20.50 -22.91
CA VAL A 13 -66.58 -20.80 -24.36
C VAL A 13 -65.85 -19.64 -25.08
N CYS A 14 -64.88 -20.01 -25.92
CA CYS A 14 -64.06 -19.22 -26.87
C CYS A 14 -64.87 -18.77 -28.12
N ARG A 15 -64.47 -17.87 -29.03
CA ARG A 15 -63.18 -17.75 -29.76
C ARG A 15 -63.30 -16.60 -30.78
N GLY A 16 -62.22 -15.86 -31.06
CA GLY A 16 -62.13 -15.10 -32.33
C GLY A 16 -61.14 -13.94 -32.46
N LEU A 17 -59.82 -14.23 -32.55
CA LEU A 17 -58.72 -13.50 -33.25
C LEU A 17 -58.49 -11.98 -32.91
N LEU A 18 -57.29 -11.39 -32.79
CA LEU A 18 -55.91 -11.69 -33.22
C LEU A 18 -54.97 -10.73 -32.42
N PHE A 19 -53.85 -11.26 -31.88
CA PHE A 19 -52.56 -10.63 -31.56
C PHE A 19 -52.51 -9.17 -31.02
N VAL A 20 -52.05 -9.00 -29.77
CA VAL A 20 -50.65 -8.69 -29.40
C VAL A 20 -50.55 -8.79 -27.87
N LEU A 21 -49.71 -9.70 -27.39
CA LEU A 21 -49.29 -9.75 -25.99
C LEU A 21 -48.51 -8.47 -25.67
N LEU A 22 -49.04 -7.61 -24.80
CA LEU A 22 -48.19 -6.92 -23.83
C LEU A 22 -48.23 -7.74 -22.54
N ALA A 23 -47.40 -8.78 -22.52
CA ALA A 23 -46.89 -9.27 -21.25
C ALA A 23 -46.12 -8.10 -20.64
N VAL A 24 -46.58 -7.64 -19.48
CA VAL A 24 -45.75 -6.91 -18.53
C VAL A 24 -44.56 -7.84 -18.27
N CYS A 25 -43.47 -7.61 -19.00
CA CYS A 25 -42.19 -8.17 -18.66
C CYS A 25 -41.90 -7.65 -17.26
N LEU A 26 -41.96 -8.55 -16.29
CA LEU A 26 -41.05 -8.52 -15.16
C LEU A 26 -39.67 -8.25 -15.77
N TYR A 27 -39.23 -7.01 -15.70
CA TYR A 27 -37.82 -6.70 -15.85
C TYR A 27 -37.15 -7.41 -14.69
N THR A 28 -36.74 -8.66 -14.93
CA THR A 28 -35.65 -9.25 -14.17
C THR A 28 -34.51 -8.26 -14.29
N ALA A 29 -34.11 -7.65 -13.18
CA ALA A 29 -32.90 -6.87 -13.13
C ALA A 29 -31.78 -7.66 -13.85
N PRO A 30 -30.93 -7.01 -14.66
CA PRO A 30 -29.80 -7.71 -15.26
C PRO A 30 -29.04 -8.41 -14.14
N LYS A 31 -28.78 -9.71 -14.31
CA LYS A 31 -27.92 -10.46 -13.38
C LYS A 31 -26.64 -9.63 -13.21
N ALA A 32 -26.36 -9.19 -11.99
CA ALA A 32 -25.10 -8.53 -11.69
C ALA A 32 -23.99 -9.56 -11.91
N TYR A 33 -23.23 -9.39 -12.99
CA TYR A 33 -22.02 -10.18 -13.21
C TYR A 33 -20.91 -9.51 -12.41
N ALA A 34 -20.33 -10.25 -11.46
CA ALA A 34 -19.12 -9.79 -10.78
C ALA A 34 -17.97 -9.73 -11.80
N LEU A 35 -17.32 -8.56 -11.89
CA LEU A 35 -16.18 -8.32 -12.76
C LEU A 35 -14.90 -8.62 -11.99
N GLY A 36 -14.04 -9.48 -12.54
CA GLY A 36 -12.81 -9.97 -11.91
C GLY A 36 -11.57 -9.14 -12.19
N GLY A 37 -11.70 -7.91 -12.70
CA GLY A 37 -10.58 -7.08 -13.18
C GLY A 37 -10.19 -7.36 -14.63
N ASP A 38 -9.01 -6.87 -15.07
CA ASP A 38 -8.45 -7.17 -16.39
C ASP A 38 -7.95 -8.62 -16.46
N LEU A 39 -8.03 -9.23 -17.64
CA LEU A 39 -7.49 -10.55 -17.90
C LEU A 39 -5.98 -10.63 -17.66
N ALA A 40 -5.22 -9.57 -17.94
CA ALA A 40 -3.76 -9.54 -17.71
C ALA A 40 -3.41 -9.70 -16.23
N ASP A 41 -4.31 -9.25 -15.35
CA ASP A 41 -4.12 -9.24 -13.90
C ASP A 41 -4.88 -10.39 -13.21
N ALA A 42 -5.58 -11.22 -13.99
CA ALA A 42 -6.40 -12.32 -13.50
C ALA A 42 -5.54 -13.54 -13.13
N ASN A 43 -5.44 -13.84 -11.84
CA ASN A 43 -4.77 -15.06 -11.38
C ASN A 43 -5.68 -16.30 -11.50
N LEU A 44 -5.68 -16.91 -12.67
CA LEU A 44 -6.43 -18.13 -12.97
C LEU A 44 -5.84 -19.41 -12.34
N ASN A 45 -4.75 -19.32 -11.58
CA ASN A 45 -4.08 -20.48 -10.96
C ASN A 45 -4.56 -20.76 -9.53
N THR A 46 -5.49 -19.94 -9.02
CA THR A 46 -6.04 -20.11 -7.68
C THR A 46 -7.43 -20.75 -7.75
N ALA A 47 -7.64 -21.83 -6.99
CA ALA A 47 -8.94 -22.52 -6.95
C ALA A 47 -10.11 -21.60 -6.51
N SER A 48 -9.81 -20.49 -5.84
CA SER A 48 -10.79 -19.49 -5.38
C SER A 48 -11.45 -18.72 -6.53
N VAL A 49 -10.79 -18.55 -7.68
CA VAL A 49 -11.35 -17.89 -8.87
C VAL A 49 -12.30 -18.80 -9.64
N TRP A 50 -12.29 -20.10 -9.31
CA TRP A 50 -13.05 -21.12 -10.00
C TRP A 50 -14.26 -21.60 -9.19
N THR A 51 -15.33 -21.94 -9.88
CA THR A 51 -16.54 -22.55 -9.32
C THR A 51 -17.02 -23.71 -10.19
N SER A 52 -17.82 -24.59 -9.60
CA SER A 52 -18.43 -25.70 -10.35
C SER A 52 -19.40 -25.16 -11.40
N GLY A 53 -19.33 -25.69 -12.61
CA GLY A 53 -20.23 -25.35 -13.70
C GLY A 53 -19.51 -25.29 -15.05
N SER A 54 -20.29 -25.09 -16.10
CA SER A 54 -19.81 -24.88 -17.48
C SER A 54 -20.52 -23.67 -18.08
N LEU A 55 -20.13 -23.32 -19.29
CA LEU A 55 -20.87 -22.40 -20.16
C LEU A 55 -21.44 -23.19 -21.34
N ASP A 56 -22.64 -22.83 -21.78
CA ASP A 56 -23.26 -23.38 -22.98
C ASP A 56 -22.55 -22.86 -24.22
N GLU A 57 -21.97 -23.74 -25.04
CA GLU A 57 -21.16 -23.36 -26.20
C GLU A 57 -21.95 -22.61 -27.29
N LYS A 58 -23.29 -22.66 -27.28
CA LYS A 58 -24.14 -21.97 -28.27
C LYS A 58 -24.68 -20.64 -27.76
N THR A 59 -24.85 -20.50 -26.45
CA THR A 59 -25.54 -19.35 -25.85
C THR A 59 -24.70 -18.55 -24.86
N GLY A 60 -23.53 -19.07 -24.45
CA GLY A 60 -22.67 -18.47 -23.44
C GLY A 60 -23.28 -18.41 -22.04
N ASN A 61 -24.44 -19.03 -21.85
CA ASN A 61 -25.15 -19.05 -20.57
C ASN A 61 -24.50 -20.05 -19.62
N GLU A 62 -24.51 -19.72 -18.34
CA GLU A 62 -24.02 -20.61 -17.30
C GLU A 62 -24.91 -21.84 -17.18
N ILE A 63 -24.28 -23.03 -17.22
CA ILE A 63 -24.94 -24.31 -16.98
C ILE A 63 -24.30 -24.94 -15.75
N ASP A 64 -25.13 -25.32 -14.78
CA ASP A 64 -24.71 -26.09 -13.61
C ASP A 64 -24.49 -27.56 -13.99
N TYR A 65 -23.36 -27.83 -14.63
CA TYR A 65 -22.91 -29.19 -14.92
C TYR A 65 -21.89 -29.62 -13.86
N TYR A 66 -22.24 -30.60 -13.03
CA TYR A 66 -21.49 -31.07 -11.85
C TYR A 66 -20.08 -31.67 -12.12
N ARG A 67 -19.52 -31.52 -13.33
CA ARG A 67 -18.28 -32.19 -13.79
C ARG A 67 -17.29 -31.26 -14.51
N ARG A 68 -17.55 -29.96 -14.57
CA ARG A 68 -16.65 -28.94 -15.15
C ARG A 68 -16.46 -27.78 -14.17
N THR A 69 -15.41 -27.01 -14.39
CA THR A 69 -14.99 -25.91 -13.53
C THR A 69 -14.79 -24.66 -14.36
N ARG A 70 -15.55 -23.60 -14.05
CA ARG A 70 -15.54 -22.31 -14.75
C ARG A 70 -15.14 -21.18 -13.81
N THR A 71 -14.75 -20.03 -14.36
CA THR A 71 -14.46 -18.86 -13.52
C THR A 71 -15.75 -18.34 -12.88
N LYS A 72 -15.63 -17.87 -11.64
CA LYS A 72 -16.73 -17.20 -10.92
C LYS A 72 -17.07 -15.89 -11.62
N ASP A 73 -16.03 -15.10 -11.83
CA ASP A 73 -16.12 -13.76 -12.38
C ASP A 73 -15.89 -13.74 -13.88
N THR A 74 -16.29 -12.64 -14.50
CA THR A 74 -16.01 -12.33 -15.90
C THR A 74 -14.90 -11.28 -15.94
N PHE A 75 -13.91 -11.45 -16.81
CA PHE A 75 -12.74 -10.58 -16.89
C PHE A 75 -12.87 -9.59 -18.03
N ALA A 76 -12.35 -8.37 -17.85
CA ALA A 76 -12.23 -7.42 -18.93
C ALA A 76 -11.04 -7.77 -19.83
N LEU A 77 -11.20 -7.61 -21.14
CA LEU A 77 -10.10 -7.66 -22.09
C LEU A 77 -9.59 -6.24 -22.30
N GLY A 78 -8.63 -5.74 -21.52
CA GLY A 78 -8.12 -4.37 -21.67
C GLY A 78 -6.98 -4.21 -22.69
N TYR A 79 -6.38 -5.30 -23.16
CA TYR A 79 -5.31 -5.27 -24.17
C TYR A 79 -5.76 -5.91 -25.48
N ASP A 80 -5.11 -5.52 -26.59
CA ASP A 80 -5.50 -5.99 -27.92
C ASP A 80 -4.99 -7.40 -28.22
N LYS A 81 -3.92 -7.85 -27.54
CA LYS A 81 -3.32 -9.17 -27.73
C LYS A 81 -2.90 -9.79 -26.40
N TYR A 82 -3.24 -11.07 -26.21
CA TYR A 82 -2.78 -11.89 -25.10
C TYR A 82 -2.15 -13.19 -25.61
N GLU A 83 -1.00 -13.54 -25.07
CA GLU A 83 -0.36 -14.84 -25.27
C GLU A 83 -0.72 -15.77 -24.12
N VAL A 84 -1.15 -16.99 -24.45
CA VAL A 84 -1.66 -17.98 -23.50
C VAL A 84 -0.59 -19.04 -23.27
N SER A 85 -0.21 -19.25 -22.02
CA SER A 85 0.61 -20.41 -21.64
C SER A 85 -0.18 -21.34 -20.73
N ILE A 86 -0.09 -22.65 -21.00
CA ILE A 86 -0.75 -23.69 -20.20
C ILE A 86 0.30 -24.74 -19.84
N THR A 87 0.61 -24.87 -18.55
CA THR A 87 1.73 -25.71 -18.10
C THR A 87 1.53 -27.21 -18.32
N ASN A 88 0.27 -27.65 -18.52
CA ASN A 88 -0.07 -29.05 -18.77
C ASN A 88 -0.91 -29.24 -20.02
N LYS A 89 -0.26 -29.78 -21.06
CA LYS A 89 -0.79 -29.93 -22.43
C LYS A 89 -1.92 -30.96 -22.55
N ASN A 90 -2.19 -31.74 -21.50
CA ASN A 90 -3.39 -32.57 -21.44
C ASN A 90 -4.68 -31.75 -21.23
N PHE A 91 -4.54 -30.46 -20.93
CA PHE A 91 -5.65 -29.55 -20.71
C PHE A 91 -5.65 -28.40 -21.72
N SER A 92 -6.83 -27.84 -21.95
CA SER A 92 -7.06 -26.60 -22.68
C SER A 92 -8.00 -25.73 -21.85
N ILE A 93 -8.00 -24.43 -22.12
CA ILE A 93 -8.96 -23.49 -21.52
C ILE A 93 -9.94 -23.02 -22.59
N CYS A 94 -11.20 -22.91 -22.20
CA CYS A 94 -12.31 -22.62 -23.08
C CYS A 94 -12.76 -21.18 -22.81
N ALA A 95 -12.51 -20.25 -23.74
CA ALA A 95 -12.76 -18.82 -23.60
C ALA A 95 -14.08 -18.42 -24.26
N PHE A 96 -14.92 -17.69 -23.53
CA PHE A 96 -16.23 -17.21 -23.95
C PHE A 96 -16.21 -15.70 -23.95
N TYR A 97 -16.45 -15.09 -25.11
CA TYR A 97 -16.36 -13.65 -25.30
C TYR A 97 -17.73 -13.00 -25.26
N TYR A 98 -17.78 -11.82 -24.65
CA TYR A 98 -19.00 -11.03 -24.49
C TYR A 98 -18.75 -9.58 -24.88
N ASP A 99 -19.81 -8.92 -25.38
CA ASP A 99 -19.79 -7.50 -25.68
C ASP A 99 -19.93 -6.62 -24.42
N SER A 100 -19.95 -5.29 -24.61
CA SER A 100 -20.11 -4.32 -23.51
C SER A 100 -21.42 -4.49 -22.72
N ASN A 101 -22.43 -5.14 -23.29
CA ASN A 101 -23.73 -5.40 -22.66
C ASN A 101 -23.83 -6.82 -22.06
N MET A 102 -22.71 -7.56 -21.99
CA MET A 102 -22.66 -8.96 -21.57
C MET A 102 -23.43 -9.92 -22.50
N SER A 103 -23.62 -9.56 -23.77
CA SER A 103 -24.19 -10.47 -24.76
C SER A 103 -23.11 -11.39 -25.30
N PHE A 104 -23.39 -12.69 -25.33
CA PHE A 104 -22.45 -13.69 -25.83
C PHE A 104 -22.16 -13.48 -27.31
N LEU A 105 -20.87 -13.43 -27.66
CA LEU A 105 -20.39 -13.21 -29.03
C LEU A 105 -19.89 -14.51 -29.66
N SER A 106 -18.91 -15.12 -29.01
CA SER A 106 -18.18 -16.26 -29.56
C SER A 106 -17.48 -17.06 -28.48
N TYR A 107 -17.06 -18.26 -28.86
CA TYR A 107 -16.36 -19.19 -28.00
C TYR A 107 -15.19 -19.80 -28.76
N GLU A 108 -14.05 -19.97 -28.08
CA GLU A 108 -12.91 -20.71 -28.62
C GLU A 108 -12.19 -21.55 -27.55
N ALA A 109 -11.51 -22.60 -27.99
CA ALA A 109 -10.63 -23.40 -27.14
C ALA A 109 -9.17 -22.96 -27.34
N LEU A 110 -8.51 -22.63 -26.25
CA LEU A 110 -7.14 -22.14 -26.18
C LEU A 110 -6.24 -23.23 -25.61
N TYR A 111 -5.16 -23.50 -26.32
CA TYR A 111 -4.08 -24.42 -25.95
C TYR A 111 -2.82 -23.64 -25.53
N ASP A 112 -1.85 -24.33 -24.94
CA ASP A 112 -0.53 -23.75 -24.68
C ASP A 112 0.07 -23.12 -25.96
N GLY A 113 0.49 -21.86 -25.89
CA GLY A 113 0.98 -21.06 -27.01
C GLY A 113 -0.10 -20.40 -27.87
N SER A 114 -1.39 -20.49 -27.50
CA SER A 114 -2.45 -19.78 -28.21
C SER A 114 -2.32 -18.27 -28.05
N VAL A 115 -2.87 -17.53 -29.01
CA VAL A 115 -2.91 -16.07 -28.97
C VAL A 115 -4.35 -15.62 -29.06
N ILE A 116 -4.82 -14.89 -28.06
CA ILE A 116 -6.08 -14.16 -28.15
C ILE A 116 -5.79 -12.81 -28.78
N ASN A 117 -6.49 -12.51 -29.88
CA ASN A 117 -6.55 -11.16 -30.43
C ASN A 117 -7.94 -10.60 -30.11
N ARG A 118 -8.00 -9.54 -29.31
CA ARG A 118 -9.26 -8.93 -28.91
C ARG A 118 -9.93 -8.33 -30.14
N SER A 119 -11.12 -8.84 -30.48
CA SER A 119 -11.96 -8.17 -31.49
C SER A 119 -12.56 -6.87 -30.92
N ASP A 120 -12.81 -5.89 -31.77
CA ASP A 120 -13.37 -4.58 -31.34
C ASP A 120 -14.63 -4.71 -30.49
N ASN A 121 -15.44 -5.74 -30.76
CA ASN A 121 -16.71 -5.98 -30.09
C ASN A 121 -16.58 -6.78 -28.78
N ALA A 122 -15.51 -7.56 -28.60
CA ALA A 122 -15.31 -8.36 -27.39
C ALA A 122 -14.69 -7.51 -26.27
N LYS A 123 -15.45 -7.27 -25.21
CA LYS A 123 -15.01 -6.46 -24.05
C LYS A 123 -14.74 -7.31 -22.81
N TYR A 124 -15.39 -8.47 -22.72
CA TYR A 124 -15.24 -9.35 -21.58
C TYR A 124 -15.03 -10.80 -22.00
N VAL A 125 -14.40 -11.57 -21.12
CA VAL A 125 -14.13 -12.99 -21.33
C VAL A 125 -14.39 -13.80 -20.06
N LYS A 126 -14.89 -15.02 -20.24
CA LYS A 126 -15.06 -16.00 -19.17
C LYS A 126 -14.45 -17.33 -19.57
N PHE A 127 -13.98 -18.11 -18.60
CA PHE A 127 -13.27 -19.35 -18.90
C PHE A 127 -13.86 -20.58 -18.22
N TYR A 128 -13.64 -21.75 -18.82
CA TYR A 128 -13.69 -23.03 -18.11
C TYR A 128 -12.55 -23.96 -18.54
N TYR A 129 -12.19 -24.92 -17.69
CA TYR A 129 -11.16 -25.91 -17.99
C TYR A 129 -11.68 -27.14 -18.74
N ARG A 130 -10.91 -27.60 -19.72
CA ARG A 130 -11.19 -28.80 -20.51
C ARG A 130 -10.00 -29.75 -20.50
N HIS A 131 -10.25 -31.05 -20.38
CA HIS A 131 -9.23 -32.09 -20.57
C HIS A 131 -9.32 -32.63 -22.02
N ASN A 132 -8.19 -32.68 -22.72
CA ASN A 132 -8.14 -32.85 -24.18
C ASN A 132 -8.48 -34.28 -24.67
N THR A 133 -8.31 -35.30 -23.83
CA THR A 133 -8.42 -36.72 -24.25
C THR A 133 -9.48 -37.54 -23.49
N SER A 134 -10.03 -37.02 -22.39
CA SER A 134 -11.03 -37.74 -21.59
C SER A 134 -11.92 -36.79 -20.78
N GLU A 135 -13.02 -36.34 -21.38
CA GLU A 135 -14.00 -35.50 -20.67
C GLU A 135 -14.89 -36.27 -19.68
N LYS A 136 -14.68 -37.58 -19.48
CA LYS A 136 -15.47 -38.34 -18.51
C LYS A 136 -14.98 -38.10 -17.08
N SER A 137 -15.66 -37.16 -16.43
CA SER A 137 -15.93 -37.11 -14.97
C SER A 137 -14.77 -36.83 -14.02
N MET A 138 -14.21 -35.62 -14.11
CA MET A 138 -13.47 -35.04 -12.98
C MET A 138 -14.43 -34.19 -12.13
N SER A 139 -14.53 -34.49 -10.83
CA SER A 139 -15.29 -33.70 -9.85
C SER A 139 -14.60 -32.35 -9.59
N PRO A 140 -15.30 -31.33 -9.06
CA PRO A 140 -14.70 -30.04 -8.71
C PRO A 140 -13.46 -30.18 -7.80
N GLY A 141 -13.48 -31.15 -6.87
CA GLY A 141 -12.33 -31.46 -6.01
C GLY A 141 -11.17 -32.14 -6.74
N GLN A 142 -11.43 -32.86 -7.85
CA GLN A 142 -10.37 -33.37 -8.72
C GLN A 142 -9.76 -32.23 -9.54
N TRP A 143 -10.57 -31.30 -10.05
CA TRP A 143 -10.08 -30.09 -10.71
C TRP A 143 -9.19 -29.24 -9.80
N GLY A 144 -9.61 -29.03 -8.55
CA GLY A 144 -8.82 -28.29 -7.55
C GLY A 144 -7.47 -28.95 -7.19
N ARG A 145 -7.27 -30.24 -7.51
CA ARG A 145 -5.98 -30.91 -7.34
C ARG A 145 -4.99 -30.67 -8.47
N TYR A 146 -5.45 -30.21 -9.64
CA TYR A 146 -4.57 -29.88 -10.77
C TYR A 146 -4.30 -28.37 -10.83
N ILE A 147 -5.32 -27.55 -10.59
CA ILE A 147 -5.23 -26.08 -10.62
C ILE A 147 -4.22 -25.61 -9.56
N GLY A 148 -3.15 -24.96 -10.00
CA GLY A 148 -2.09 -24.43 -9.13
C GLY A 148 -1.08 -25.46 -8.62
N SER A 149 -1.19 -26.74 -8.98
CA SER A 149 -0.21 -27.79 -8.63
C SER A 149 0.44 -28.45 -9.85
N SER A 150 -0.30 -28.57 -10.95
CA SER A 150 0.12 -29.28 -12.17
C SER A 150 -0.63 -28.80 -13.42
N LEU A 151 -1.46 -27.78 -13.31
CA LEU A 151 -2.14 -27.07 -14.39
C LEU A 151 -2.23 -25.59 -13.99
N GLU A 152 -1.49 -24.77 -14.71
CA GLU A 152 -1.48 -23.32 -14.60
C GLU A 152 -1.76 -22.72 -15.97
N VAL A 153 -2.50 -21.61 -15.99
CA VAL A 153 -2.83 -20.84 -17.18
C VAL A 153 -2.42 -19.39 -16.96
N PHE A 154 -1.60 -18.88 -17.87
CA PHE A 154 -1.15 -17.50 -17.87
C PHE A 154 -1.61 -16.78 -19.13
N PHE A 155 -2.03 -15.54 -18.96
CA PHE A 155 -2.34 -14.63 -20.06
C PHE A 155 -1.37 -13.45 -19.99
N LYS A 156 -0.39 -13.42 -20.87
CA LYS A 156 0.56 -12.32 -20.97
C LYS A 156 0.02 -11.29 -21.95
N ALA A 157 -0.26 -10.08 -21.48
CA ALA A 157 -0.53 -8.95 -22.36
C ALA A 157 0.72 -8.65 -23.20
N VAL A 158 0.57 -8.58 -24.52
CA VAL A 158 1.68 -8.22 -25.41
C VAL A 158 1.61 -6.72 -25.67
N VAL A 159 2.45 -5.98 -24.97
CA VAL A 159 2.67 -4.55 -25.21
C VAL A 159 3.81 -4.45 -26.23
N GLN A 160 3.55 -3.94 -27.43
CA GLN A 160 4.63 -3.68 -28.39
C GLN A 160 5.36 -2.40 -27.97
N HIS A 161 6.60 -2.52 -27.46
CA HIS A 161 7.59 -1.44 -27.51
C HIS A 161 9.03 -1.98 -27.47
N GLU A 162 9.83 -1.63 -28.49
CA GLU A 162 11.31 -1.69 -28.58
C GLU A 162 11.89 -0.59 -27.65
N SER A 163 13.00 -0.68 -26.91
CA SER A 163 14.39 -1.07 -27.23
C SER A 163 15.23 -1.16 -25.92
N ASN A 164 16.40 -1.82 -25.97
CA ASN A 164 17.34 -2.09 -24.84
C ASN A 164 18.35 -0.96 -24.56
N VAL A 165 18.85 -0.83 -23.30
CA VAL A 165 20.18 -0.23 -22.94
C VAL A 165 20.79 -0.93 -21.71
N THR A 166 22.13 -1.04 -21.67
CA THR A 166 23.00 -1.78 -20.74
C THR A 166 23.67 -0.85 -19.70
N ILE A 167 23.99 -1.36 -18.50
CA ILE A 167 24.62 -0.62 -17.36
C ILE A 167 26.11 -0.98 -17.21
N SER A 168 26.94 -0.03 -16.76
CA SER A 168 28.26 -0.29 -16.16
C SER A 168 28.48 0.56 -14.90
N ASP A 169 29.03 -0.07 -13.85
CA ASP A 169 29.28 0.43 -12.49
C ASP A 169 30.51 1.37 -12.37
N GLU A 170 30.49 2.27 -11.37
CA GLU A 170 31.51 2.37 -10.29
C GLU A 170 31.17 3.47 -9.26
N THR A 171 31.53 3.26 -8.00
CA THR A 171 31.24 4.11 -6.82
C THR A 171 32.45 4.96 -6.38
N VAL A 172 32.19 6.20 -5.96
CA VAL A 172 33.12 7.03 -5.15
C VAL A 172 32.33 7.78 -4.09
N GLU A 173 32.74 7.69 -2.81
CA GLU A 173 32.20 8.48 -1.71
C GLU A 173 32.77 9.90 -1.69
N VAL A 174 31.88 10.89 -1.73
CA VAL A 174 32.13 12.31 -1.36
C VAL A 174 30.91 12.79 -0.58
N GLU A 175 31.10 13.51 0.53
CA GLU A 175 30.00 14.20 1.22
C GLU A 175 29.34 15.21 0.26
N GLN A 176 28.24 14.82 -0.39
CA GLN A 176 27.46 15.65 -1.30
C GLN A 176 26.09 15.95 -0.68
N TYR A 177 25.67 17.21 -0.75
CA TYR A 177 24.25 17.53 -0.75
C TYR A 177 23.70 17.01 -2.08
N GLU A 178 22.87 15.96 -2.05
CA GLU A 178 22.30 15.33 -3.25
C GLU A 178 21.56 16.39 -4.10
N LEU A 179 22.11 16.66 -5.29
CA LEU A 179 21.39 17.35 -6.37
C LEU A 179 20.27 16.44 -6.86
N PHE A 180 19.15 17.00 -7.31
CA PHE A 180 18.14 16.18 -7.98
C PHE A 180 18.56 16.04 -9.45
N ASP A 181 19.13 14.90 -9.82
CA ASP A 181 19.59 14.66 -11.20
C ASP A 181 18.40 14.54 -12.17
N ASP A 182 17.35 13.81 -11.76
CA ASP A 182 16.09 13.67 -12.51
C ASP A 182 14.88 13.64 -11.56
N LEU A 183 13.96 14.60 -11.71
CA LEU A 183 12.70 14.59 -10.96
C LEU A 183 11.60 13.94 -11.79
N GLN A 184 11.25 12.70 -11.46
CA GLN A 184 10.13 11.96 -12.03
C GLN A 184 8.91 11.98 -11.11
N ILE A 185 7.81 12.56 -11.58
CA ILE A 185 6.53 12.65 -10.87
C ILE A 185 5.46 11.96 -11.72
N SER A 186 5.17 10.70 -11.38
CA SER A 186 4.07 9.91 -11.96
C SER A 186 2.93 9.67 -10.96
N SER A 187 3.07 10.17 -9.74
CA SER A 187 2.05 10.11 -8.68
C SER A 187 2.06 11.38 -7.82
N SER A 188 1.07 11.53 -6.95
CA SER A 188 1.06 12.61 -5.96
C SER A 188 2.01 12.37 -4.78
N ALA A 189 2.73 11.23 -4.72
CA ALA A 189 3.72 10.97 -3.70
C ALA A 189 4.90 11.97 -3.81
N GLY A 190 5.44 12.43 -2.68
CA GLY A 190 6.48 13.48 -2.67
C GLY A 190 5.98 14.91 -2.92
N LEU A 191 4.71 15.08 -3.29
CA LEU A 191 4.07 16.39 -3.45
C LEU A 191 3.18 16.71 -2.25
N MET A 192 2.87 17.99 -2.06
CA MET A 192 1.89 18.47 -1.09
C MET A 192 0.87 19.40 -1.72
N SER A 193 -0.32 19.43 -1.13
CA SER A 193 -1.39 20.33 -1.54
C SER A 193 -1.05 21.76 -1.12
N GLY A 194 -0.80 22.62 -2.09
CA GLY A 194 -0.35 23.97 -1.84
C GLY A 194 -0.27 24.78 -3.13
N ASP A 195 -0.12 26.07 -2.99
CA ASP A 195 0.20 27.01 -4.07
C ASP A 195 1.41 27.81 -3.61
N ILE A 196 2.06 28.51 -4.52
CA ILE A 196 3.17 29.39 -4.17
C ILE A 196 2.76 30.81 -4.55
N ASP A 197 2.83 31.72 -3.59
CA ASP A 197 2.51 33.12 -3.85
C ASP A 197 3.52 33.70 -4.84
N VAL A 198 3.05 34.07 -6.03
CA VAL A 198 3.91 34.48 -7.16
C VAL A 198 4.73 35.74 -6.89
N LYS A 199 4.41 36.52 -5.84
CA LYS A 199 5.13 37.75 -5.48
C LYS A 199 6.17 37.53 -4.40
N THR A 200 5.93 36.58 -3.51
CA THR A 200 6.75 36.38 -2.31
C THR A 200 7.47 35.04 -2.26
N GLY A 201 7.10 34.09 -3.13
CA GLY A 201 7.59 32.71 -3.12
C GLY A 201 7.19 31.91 -1.88
N ALA A 202 6.32 32.48 -1.04
CA ALA A 202 5.85 31.81 0.16
C ALA A 202 4.88 30.69 -0.21
N VAL A 203 5.04 29.54 0.45
CA VAL A 203 4.09 28.44 0.33
C VAL A 203 2.77 28.84 0.95
N VAL A 204 1.70 28.67 0.17
CA VAL A 204 0.32 28.80 0.61
C VAL A 204 -0.28 27.40 0.68
N GLU A 205 -0.19 26.78 1.84
CA GLU A 205 -0.69 25.41 2.08
C GLU A 205 -2.21 25.31 1.93
N ASN A 206 -2.72 24.10 1.73
CA ASN A 206 -4.16 23.80 1.58
C ASN A 206 -4.80 24.44 0.34
N ARG A 207 -4.02 24.64 -0.72
CA ARG A 207 -4.51 25.08 -2.03
C ARG A 207 -4.56 23.89 -2.99
N ARG A 208 -5.36 24.04 -4.04
CA ARG A 208 -5.80 22.97 -4.94
C ARG A 208 -4.78 22.58 -6.02
N ARG A 209 -3.55 23.07 -5.92
CA ARG A 209 -2.40 22.73 -6.76
C ARG A 209 -1.49 21.78 -5.98
N MET A 210 -0.55 21.17 -6.69
CA MET A 210 0.46 20.31 -6.08
C MET A 210 1.81 20.98 -6.17
N ILE A 211 2.56 20.99 -5.07
CA ILE A 211 3.91 21.55 -5.01
C ILE A 211 4.88 20.54 -4.42
N THR A 212 6.16 20.64 -4.77
CA THR A 212 7.19 19.83 -4.10
C THR A 212 7.29 20.20 -2.63
N LYS A 213 7.40 19.18 -1.77
CA LYS A 213 7.42 19.35 -0.30
C LYS A 213 8.62 20.19 0.15
N THR A 214 9.79 19.92 -0.42
CA THR A 214 11.05 20.61 -0.13
C THR A 214 11.48 21.53 -1.26
N LEU A 215 12.38 22.45 -0.94
CA LEU A 215 13.21 23.12 -1.93
C LEU A 215 14.21 22.10 -2.48
N LEU A 216 14.39 22.10 -3.80
CA LEU A 216 15.27 21.18 -4.50
C LEU A 216 16.52 21.94 -4.94
N PRO A 217 17.73 21.50 -4.54
CA PRO A 217 18.97 22.19 -4.89
C PRO A 217 19.24 22.11 -6.40
N VAL A 218 19.70 23.21 -7.01
CA VAL A 218 20.06 23.29 -8.44
C VAL A 218 21.35 24.11 -8.61
N TYR A 219 22.14 23.81 -9.65
CA TYR A 219 23.33 24.59 -10.03
C TYR A 219 23.32 24.90 -11.53
N ASP A 220 23.33 26.20 -11.88
CA ASP A 220 23.62 26.80 -13.20
C ASP A 220 23.33 25.92 -14.43
N GLN A 221 22.06 25.55 -14.64
CA GLN A 221 21.65 24.67 -15.73
C GLN A 221 20.26 25.03 -16.29
N THR A 222 20.05 24.68 -17.55
CA THR A 222 18.73 24.67 -18.19
C THR A 222 17.94 23.45 -17.70
N LEU A 223 16.70 23.68 -17.24
CA LEU A 223 15.79 22.60 -16.84
C LEU A 223 14.88 22.23 -18.01
N GLU A 224 14.87 20.98 -18.42
CA GLU A 224 13.93 20.50 -19.43
C GLU A 224 12.65 19.95 -18.77
N ILE A 225 11.50 20.44 -19.21
CA ILE A 225 10.20 20.08 -18.64
C ILE A 225 9.42 19.20 -19.62
N SER A 226 9.14 17.96 -19.22
CA SER A 226 8.30 17.03 -19.99
C SER A 226 7.05 16.67 -19.20
N ILE A 227 5.86 16.94 -19.76
CA ILE A 227 4.57 16.65 -19.14
C ILE A 227 3.59 16.09 -20.15
N ASN A 228 3.16 14.85 -19.95
CA ASN A 228 2.45 14.07 -20.97
C ASN A 228 0.96 14.44 -21.14
N LYS A 229 0.48 15.51 -20.51
CA LYS A 229 -0.89 16.02 -20.65
C LYS A 229 -0.88 17.53 -20.88
N ALA A 230 -1.31 17.92 -22.08
CA ALA A 230 -1.27 19.29 -22.56
C ALA A 230 -2.11 20.31 -21.76
N ASP A 231 -3.09 19.84 -20.96
CA ASP A 231 -3.91 20.72 -20.11
C ASP A 231 -3.23 21.11 -18.78
N PHE A 232 -2.02 20.60 -18.52
CA PHE A 232 -1.22 20.92 -17.34
C PHE A 232 0.00 21.79 -17.68
N LYS A 233 0.43 22.57 -16.69
CA LYS A 233 1.63 23.42 -16.72
C LYS A 233 2.37 23.28 -15.39
N VAL A 234 3.66 23.63 -15.43
CA VAL A 234 4.55 23.59 -14.27
C VAL A 234 5.02 25.01 -13.99
N GLY A 235 4.81 25.51 -12.78
CA GLY A 235 5.48 26.70 -12.28
C GLY A 235 6.82 26.31 -11.65
N VAL A 236 7.91 26.87 -12.15
CA VAL A 236 9.27 26.74 -11.60
C VAL A 236 9.54 27.99 -10.77
N TYR A 237 9.68 27.85 -9.46
CA TYR A 237 9.93 28.95 -8.52
C TYR A 237 11.38 28.88 -8.05
N GLU A 238 12.12 29.97 -8.23
CA GLU A 238 13.56 30.05 -7.99
C GLU A 238 13.87 30.79 -6.68
N TYR A 239 14.86 30.29 -5.94
CA TYR A 239 15.30 30.84 -4.65
C TYR A 239 16.83 30.88 -4.57
N ASP A 240 17.36 31.90 -3.87
CA ASP A 240 18.80 32.07 -3.67
C ASP A 240 19.35 31.15 -2.56
N GLY A 241 20.66 31.21 -2.31
CA GLY A 241 21.34 30.41 -1.28
C GLY A 241 20.90 30.68 0.17
N ASN A 242 20.08 31.71 0.42
CA ASN A 242 19.45 32.00 1.71
C ASN A 242 17.94 31.68 1.69
N GLU A 243 17.48 30.90 0.71
CA GLU A 243 16.07 30.55 0.46
C GLU A 243 15.17 31.77 0.17
N LYS A 244 15.73 32.89 -0.27
CA LYS A 244 14.94 34.06 -0.64
C LYS A 244 14.42 33.90 -2.07
N TYR A 245 13.12 34.11 -2.24
CA TYR A 245 12.46 34.03 -3.54
C TYR A 245 13.01 35.05 -4.55
N ILE A 246 13.30 34.57 -5.75
CA ILE A 246 13.83 35.33 -6.88
C ILE A 246 12.71 35.61 -7.88
N ARG A 247 12.19 34.56 -8.53
CA ARG A 247 11.17 34.67 -9.60
C ARG A 247 10.44 33.34 -9.84
N MET A 248 9.46 33.38 -10.73
CA MET A 248 8.75 32.20 -11.22
C MET A 248 8.62 32.20 -12.75
N THR A 249 8.81 31.02 -13.33
CA THR A 249 8.59 30.73 -14.76
C THR A 249 7.50 29.69 -14.93
N VAL A 250 6.58 29.89 -15.87
CA VAL A 250 5.57 28.89 -16.25
C VAL A 250 6.06 28.11 -17.46
N ALA A 251 6.18 26.81 -17.31
CA ALA A 251 6.64 25.87 -18.33
C ALA A 251 5.50 24.95 -18.82
N SER A 252 5.60 24.57 -20.08
CA SER A 252 4.77 23.56 -20.76
C SER A 252 5.59 22.32 -21.03
N ASP A 253 4.94 21.28 -21.56
CA ASP A 253 5.64 20.14 -22.16
C ASP A 253 6.66 20.62 -23.22
N GLY A 254 7.88 20.08 -23.17
CA GLY A 254 9.01 20.43 -24.01
C GLY A 254 9.62 21.81 -23.75
N SER A 255 9.34 22.46 -22.60
CA SER A 255 9.94 23.76 -22.29
C SER A 255 11.29 23.61 -21.61
N GLU A 256 12.27 24.37 -22.08
CA GLU A 256 13.56 24.60 -21.43
C GLU A 256 13.46 25.84 -20.52
N VAL A 257 13.91 25.74 -19.27
CA VAL A 257 13.89 26.83 -18.28
C VAL A 257 15.29 27.07 -17.74
N ASP A 258 15.93 28.14 -18.21
CA ASP A 258 17.21 28.60 -17.68
C ASP A 258 17.01 29.23 -16.31
N VAL A 259 17.57 28.62 -15.25
CA VAL A 259 17.57 29.25 -13.91
C VAL A 259 18.60 30.37 -13.84
N THR A 260 18.37 31.37 -12.98
CA THR A 260 19.31 32.49 -12.84
C THR A 260 20.60 32.07 -12.14
N SER A 261 21.70 32.80 -12.38
CA SER A 261 22.99 32.56 -11.70
C SER A 261 22.95 32.77 -10.17
N GLU A 262 21.89 33.41 -9.66
CA GLU A 262 21.65 33.59 -8.23
C GLU A 262 20.86 32.42 -7.62
N THR A 263 20.25 31.57 -8.46
CA THR A 263 19.39 30.46 -8.04
C THR A 263 20.23 29.33 -7.48
N ARG A 264 19.89 28.89 -6.27
CA ARG A 264 20.47 27.72 -5.61
C ARG A 264 19.43 26.65 -5.28
N TYR A 265 18.16 27.04 -5.25
CA TYR A 265 17.06 26.12 -5.04
C TYR A 265 15.88 26.42 -5.95
N VAL A 266 15.13 25.38 -6.31
CA VAL A 266 13.87 25.47 -7.04
C VAL A 266 12.73 24.76 -6.31
N ARG A 267 11.51 25.20 -6.60
CA ARG A 267 10.27 24.49 -6.21
C ARG A 267 9.35 24.40 -7.41
N PHE A 268 8.74 23.24 -7.60
CA PHE A 268 7.80 23.03 -8.71
C PHE A 268 6.35 23.08 -8.23
N CYS A 269 5.48 23.70 -9.03
CA CYS A 269 4.03 23.75 -8.81
C CYS A 269 3.29 23.25 -10.05
N LEU A 270 2.53 22.18 -9.90
CA LEU A 270 1.73 21.60 -10.97
C LEU A 270 0.31 22.15 -10.93
N TYR A 271 -0.17 22.67 -12.06
CA TYR A 271 -1.52 23.23 -12.15
C TYR A 271 -2.16 23.10 -13.53
N ARG A 272 -3.50 23.18 -13.56
CA ARG A 272 -4.33 22.91 -14.73
C ARG A 272 -4.83 24.21 -15.37
N THR A 273 -4.67 24.36 -16.68
CA THR A 273 -4.86 25.64 -17.41
C THR A 273 -6.31 26.14 -17.49
N TYR A 274 -7.31 25.25 -17.46
CA TYR A 274 -8.72 25.64 -17.73
C TYR A 274 -9.70 25.47 -16.56
N SER A 275 -9.34 24.81 -15.44
CA SER A 275 -10.23 24.76 -14.27
C SER A 275 -9.51 24.35 -12.96
N GLU A 276 -9.12 25.33 -12.16
CA GLU A 276 -8.46 25.09 -10.86
C GLU A 276 -9.42 25.09 -9.67
N LYS A 277 -10.70 25.41 -9.89
CA LYS A 277 -11.65 25.72 -8.81
C LYS A 277 -12.18 24.50 -8.05
N SER A 278 -11.80 23.26 -8.38
CA SER A 278 -12.47 22.05 -7.84
C SER A 278 -11.63 20.77 -7.72
N LEU A 279 -10.30 20.85 -7.60
CA LEU A 279 -9.44 19.67 -7.40
C LEU A 279 -9.00 19.52 -5.93
N SER A 280 -9.33 18.38 -5.31
CA SER A 280 -8.85 17.92 -4.00
C SER A 280 -7.61 17.05 -4.15
N PRO A 281 -6.84 16.80 -3.07
CA PRO A 281 -5.70 15.88 -3.11
C PRO A 281 -6.05 14.49 -3.68
N GLY A 282 -7.23 13.93 -3.35
CA GLY A 282 -7.70 12.67 -3.92
C GLY A 282 -8.08 12.74 -5.41
N GLN A 283 -8.44 13.92 -5.92
CA GLN A 283 -8.65 14.11 -7.36
C GLN A 283 -7.32 14.19 -8.12
N TRP A 284 -6.26 14.68 -7.49
CA TRP A 284 -4.91 14.59 -8.03
C TRP A 284 -4.45 13.14 -8.17
N GLY A 285 -4.71 12.29 -7.17
CA GLY A 285 -4.45 10.84 -7.28
C GLY A 285 -5.13 10.19 -8.49
N ARG A 286 -6.38 10.59 -8.81
CA ARG A 286 -7.10 10.10 -10.02
C ARG A 286 -6.53 10.66 -11.33
N ILE A 287 -6.01 11.89 -11.32
CA ILE A 287 -5.38 12.51 -12.49
C ILE A 287 -4.06 11.81 -12.83
N PHE A 288 -3.25 11.51 -11.81
CA PHE A 288 -2.04 10.71 -11.90
C PHE A 288 -2.34 9.25 -12.27
N GLY A 289 -3.32 8.62 -11.61
CA GLY A 289 -3.80 7.28 -11.96
C GLY A 289 -4.44 7.18 -13.36
N GLY A 290 -4.84 8.31 -13.94
CA GLY A 290 -5.23 8.41 -15.35
C GLY A 290 -4.04 8.63 -16.30
N GLY A 291 -2.81 8.37 -15.85
CA GLY A 291 -1.58 8.45 -16.64
C GLY A 291 -0.98 9.85 -16.79
N LEU A 292 -1.14 10.76 -15.81
CA LEU A 292 -0.35 12.01 -15.83
C LEU A 292 1.08 11.70 -15.37
N SER A 293 2.09 12.17 -16.09
CA SER A 293 3.50 12.10 -15.70
C SER A 293 4.20 13.42 -16.00
N LEU A 294 5.11 13.81 -15.12
CA LEU A 294 6.01 14.96 -15.24
C LEU A 294 7.45 14.46 -15.03
N SER A 295 8.34 14.84 -15.94
CA SER A 295 9.79 14.66 -15.85
C SER A 295 10.45 16.03 -15.89
N ILE A 296 11.43 16.25 -15.03
CA ILE A 296 12.29 17.43 -15.07
C ILE A 296 13.73 16.94 -14.99
N THR A 297 14.52 17.26 -16.01
CA THR A 297 15.92 16.86 -16.12
C THR A 297 16.80 18.12 -16.17
N SER A 298 18.03 18.02 -15.67
CA SER A 298 19.03 19.09 -15.77
C SER A 298 20.24 18.60 -16.57
N GLU A 299 20.58 19.27 -17.68
CA GLU A 299 21.79 18.94 -18.43
C GLU A 299 23.02 19.52 -17.72
N VAL A 300 23.88 18.65 -17.19
CA VAL A 300 25.19 19.06 -16.68
C VAL A 300 26.11 19.32 -17.87
N GLU A 301 26.40 20.58 -18.19
CA GLU A 301 27.54 20.90 -19.06
C GLU A 301 28.83 20.49 -18.33
N GLU A 302 29.57 19.53 -18.91
CA GLU A 302 30.93 19.19 -18.48
C GLU A 302 31.85 20.40 -18.68
N VAL A 303 32.07 21.17 -17.62
CA VAL A 303 33.15 22.17 -17.60
C VAL A 303 34.45 21.44 -17.29
N GLU A 304 35.25 21.16 -18.31
CA GLU A 304 36.65 20.76 -18.16
C GLU A 304 37.40 21.85 -17.37
N SER A 305 37.65 21.61 -16.08
CA SER A 305 38.49 22.48 -15.27
C SER A 305 39.95 22.04 -15.35
N THR A 306 40.74 22.78 -16.12
CA THR A 306 42.20 22.77 -16.02
C THR A 306 42.59 23.51 -14.74
N ILE A 307 43.10 22.82 -13.73
CA ILE A 307 43.83 23.47 -12.62
C ILE A 307 45.20 22.84 -12.44
N ASP A 308 46.16 23.76 -12.51
CA ASP A 308 47.61 23.65 -12.42
C ASP A 308 48.06 23.24 -11.01
N ASN A 309 49.03 22.33 -10.95
CA ASN A 309 49.69 21.92 -9.71
C ASN A 309 50.68 23.00 -9.29
N ASP A 310 50.55 23.54 -8.07
CA ASP A 310 51.66 23.88 -7.15
C ASP A 310 51.26 24.99 -6.18
N VAL A 311 50.99 24.67 -4.91
CA VAL A 311 51.42 25.49 -3.76
C VAL A 311 51.54 24.60 -2.51
N TYR A 312 52.77 24.42 -2.01
CA TYR A 312 53.05 23.87 -0.69
C TYR A 312 52.77 24.90 0.41
N VAL A 313 52.04 24.52 1.46
CA VAL A 313 52.08 25.18 2.77
C VAL A 313 52.24 24.11 3.86
N THR A 314 53.38 24.14 4.54
CA THR A 314 53.70 23.29 5.69
C THR A 314 53.12 23.87 6.98
N THR A 315 52.47 23.03 7.80
CA THR A 315 52.14 23.31 9.20
C THR A 315 52.76 22.25 10.14
N PRO A 316 53.01 22.60 11.42
CA PRO A 316 54.01 21.95 12.27
C PRO A 316 53.51 20.71 13.01
N ALA A 317 54.48 19.89 13.44
CA ALA A 317 54.30 18.54 13.98
C ALA A 317 53.47 18.48 15.29
N PRO A 318 52.59 17.48 15.46
CA PRO A 318 51.91 17.20 16.72
C PRO A 318 52.77 16.38 17.69
N ALA A 319 52.46 16.52 18.99
CA ALA A 319 53.14 15.90 20.13
C ALA A 319 53.17 14.35 20.10
N PRO A 320 54.13 13.71 20.81
CA PRO A 320 54.32 12.27 20.73
C PRO A 320 53.16 11.48 21.35
N LYS A 321 52.70 10.47 20.60
CA LYS A 321 51.66 9.50 20.95
C LYS A 321 52.12 8.60 22.12
N PRO A 322 51.24 8.15 23.04
CA PRO A 322 51.59 7.14 24.04
C PRO A 322 51.94 5.81 23.35
N GLU A 323 52.86 5.04 23.93
CA GLU A 323 53.27 3.73 23.42
C GLU A 323 52.07 2.77 23.29
N PRO A 324 51.99 1.99 22.20
CA PRO A 324 50.90 1.04 22.00
C PRO A 324 51.00 -0.11 23.00
N VAL A 325 49.89 -0.37 23.70
CA VAL A 325 49.63 -1.68 24.32
C VAL A 325 49.62 -2.71 23.18
N PRO A 326 50.32 -3.86 23.30
CA PRO A 326 50.29 -4.87 22.26
C PRO A 326 48.83 -5.31 22.03
N GLU A 327 48.39 -5.19 20.77
CA GLU A 327 47.10 -5.73 20.34
C GLU A 327 47.04 -7.22 20.69
N PRO A 328 45.90 -7.72 21.22
CA PRO A 328 45.69 -9.16 21.28
C PRO A 328 45.84 -9.71 19.86
N GLU A 329 46.55 -10.83 19.70
CA GLU A 329 46.69 -11.50 18.42
C GLU A 329 45.31 -11.61 17.75
N PRO A 330 45.18 -11.25 16.46
CA PRO A 330 43.91 -11.41 15.76
C PRO A 330 43.53 -12.88 15.86
N GLU A 331 42.36 -13.15 16.43
CA GLU A 331 41.80 -14.49 16.42
C GLU A 331 41.85 -15.02 14.97
N PRO A 332 42.25 -16.29 14.77
CA PRO A 332 42.33 -16.85 13.43
C PRO A 332 41.00 -16.61 12.71
N LYS A 333 41.03 -15.99 11.52
CA LYS A 333 39.82 -15.79 10.68
C LYS A 333 39.09 -17.12 10.58
N GLN A 334 38.01 -17.25 11.33
CA GLN A 334 37.15 -18.41 11.28
C GLN A 334 36.60 -18.47 9.87
N THR A 335 36.92 -19.54 9.12
CA THR A 335 36.30 -19.79 7.82
C THR A 335 34.79 -19.81 8.01
N ALA A 336 34.07 -18.95 7.29
CA ALA A 336 32.62 -18.83 7.36
C ALA A 336 31.98 -20.22 7.17
N THR A 337 31.00 -20.54 8.01
CA THR A 337 30.28 -21.81 7.90
C THR A 337 29.24 -21.71 6.78
N PRO A 338 28.74 -22.84 6.23
CA PRO A 338 27.63 -22.81 5.26
C PRO A 338 26.38 -22.07 5.77
N HIS A 339 26.16 -22.07 7.09
CA HIS A 339 25.10 -21.26 7.72
C HIS A 339 25.38 -19.76 7.56
N ASP A 340 26.58 -19.30 7.91
CA ASP A 340 26.97 -17.88 7.78
C ASP A 340 26.92 -17.40 6.32
N GLU A 341 27.36 -18.24 5.38
CA GLU A 341 27.35 -17.91 3.96
C GLU A 341 25.91 -17.77 3.43
N LEU A 342 25.02 -18.71 3.75
CA LEU A 342 23.62 -18.63 3.33
C LEU A 342 22.87 -17.50 4.05
N TYR A 343 23.13 -17.27 5.34
CA TYR A 343 22.58 -16.12 6.09
C TYR A 343 22.90 -14.81 5.38
N ASN A 344 24.17 -14.62 5.00
CA ASN A 344 24.61 -13.41 4.29
C ASN A 344 24.02 -13.32 2.89
N GLU A 345 23.91 -14.43 2.15
CA GLU A 345 23.27 -14.45 0.83
C GLU A 345 21.79 -14.04 0.93
N MET A 346 21.03 -14.63 1.86
CA MET A 346 19.62 -14.29 2.09
C MET A 346 19.44 -12.84 2.56
N LYS A 347 20.32 -12.35 3.44
CA LYS A 347 20.34 -10.93 3.83
C LYS A 347 20.56 -10.03 2.60
N GLN A 348 21.52 -10.37 1.74
CA GLN A 348 21.80 -9.60 0.53
C GLN A 348 20.59 -9.57 -0.43
N MET A 349 19.87 -10.68 -0.57
CA MET A 349 18.64 -10.70 -1.35
C MET A 349 17.58 -9.74 -0.81
N LEU A 350 17.40 -9.66 0.52
CA LEU A 350 16.43 -8.75 1.13
C LEU A 350 16.82 -7.28 0.99
N VAL A 351 18.09 -6.93 1.20
CA VAL A 351 18.54 -5.52 1.14
C VAL A 351 18.62 -4.97 -0.28
N THR A 352 18.82 -5.83 -1.28
CA THR A 352 18.83 -5.43 -2.70
C THR A 352 17.47 -5.61 -3.37
N GLY A 353 16.53 -6.32 -2.73
CA GLY A 353 15.26 -6.70 -3.34
C GLY A 353 15.44 -7.70 -4.47
N ASP A 354 16.41 -8.60 -4.36
CA ASP A 354 16.68 -9.63 -5.36
C ASP A 354 15.53 -10.65 -5.40
N ARG A 355 14.80 -10.62 -6.52
CA ARG A 355 13.65 -11.47 -6.79
C ARG A 355 14.06 -12.72 -7.59
N SER A 356 15.34 -12.97 -7.83
CA SER A 356 15.80 -14.09 -8.61
C SER A 356 15.81 -15.39 -7.80
N VAL A 357 15.91 -16.52 -8.51
CA VAL A 357 16.06 -17.84 -7.88
C VAL A 357 17.55 -18.10 -7.67
N HIS A 358 17.94 -18.33 -6.42
CA HIS A 358 19.31 -18.62 -6.04
C HIS A 358 19.55 -20.13 -5.93
N ASP A 359 20.66 -20.63 -6.47
CA ASP A 359 21.13 -22.00 -6.26
C ASP A 359 21.88 -22.07 -4.92
N ILE A 360 21.28 -22.81 -3.99
CA ILE A 360 21.78 -23.01 -2.62
C ILE A 360 22.24 -24.45 -2.37
N SER A 361 22.28 -25.29 -3.41
CA SER A 361 22.73 -26.69 -3.31
C SER A 361 24.17 -26.79 -2.81
N LYS A 362 25.00 -25.78 -3.08
CA LYS A 362 26.39 -25.65 -2.62
C LYS A 362 26.54 -25.66 -1.10
N TYR A 363 25.50 -25.25 -0.36
CA TYR A 363 25.53 -25.21 1.11
C TYR A 363 25.18 -26.55 1.76
N GLY A 364 24.59 -27.50 1.01
CA GLY A 364 24.31 -28.84 1.50
C GLY A 364 23.26 -28.92 2.62
N MET A 365 22.47 -27.86 2.84
CA MET A 365 21.52 -27.72 3.95
C MET A 365 20.14 -28.32 3.65
N ASP A 366 19.49 -28.86 4.68
CA ASP A 366 18.09 -29.27 4.60
C ASP A 366 17.11 -28.11 4.90
N ILE A 367 15.82 -28.35 4.71
CA ILE A 367 14.78 -27.32 4.89
C ILE A 367 14.69 -26.75 6.30
N TYR A 368 15.02 -27.53 7.33
CA TYR A 368 14.92 -27.08 8.71
C TYR A 368 16.05 -26.12 9.04
N GLU A 369 17.25 -26.40 8.52
CA GLU A 369 18.41 -25.52 8.64
C GLU A 369 18.19 -24.20 7.90
N VAL A 370 17.69 -24.24 6.66
CA VAL A 370 17.39 -23.03 5.89
C VAL A 370 16.26 -22.22 6.55
N ARG A 371 15.22 -22.88 7.07
CA ARG A 371 14.16 -22.20 7.83
C ARG A 371 14.65 -21.62 9.16
N ALA A 372 15.65 -22.22 9.79
CA ALA A 372 16.25 -21.64 10.99
C ALA A 372 16.93 -20.30 10.64
N ILE A 373 17.70 -20.25 9.55
CA ILE A 373 18.32 -19.00 9.04
C ILE A 373 17.26 -17.95 8.69
N GLU A 374 16.19 -18.34 7.98
CA GLU A 374 15.09 -17.44 7.66
C GLU A 374 14.42 -16.89 8.93
N LYS A 375 14.19 -17.73 9.94
CA LYS A 375 13.67 -17.32 11.24
C LYS A 375 14.62 -16.37 11.96
N GLU A 376 15.92 -16.63 11.93
CA GLU A 376 16.95 -15.74 12.49
C GLU A 376 16.93 -14.37 11.82
N LEU A 377 16.86 -14.30 10.48
CA LEU A 377 16.74 -13.04 9.74
C LEU A 377 15.44 -12.31 10.09
N ARG A 378 14.33 -13.04 10.10
CA ARG A 378 13.01 -12.50 10.43
C ARG A 378 12.94 -11.97 11.85
N GLN A 379 13.64 -12.57 12.81
CA GLN A 379 13.64 -12.14 14.21
C GLN A 379 14.76 -11.15 14.54
N GLY A 380 15.76 -11.00 13.65
CA GLY A 380 16.92 -10.15 13.81
C GLY A 380 16.83 -8.84 13.04
N GLU A 381 17.98 -8.39 12.53
CA GLU A 381 18.14 -7.09 11.84
C GLU A 381 17.30 -6.96 10.56
N CYS A 382 16.87 -8.06 9.95
CA CYS A 382 16.07 -8.04 8.73
C CYS A 382 14.56 -7.98 8.97
N TYR A 383 14.09 -7.94 10.22
CA TYR A 383 12.66 -7.93 10.58
C TYR A 383 11.82 -6.98 9.71
N TYR A 384 12.27 -5.73 9.55
CA TYR A 384 11.51 -4.71 8.81
C TYR A 384 11.47 -4.95 7.30
N TYR A 385 12.43 -5.68 6.71
CA TYR A 385 12.31 -6.10 5.30
C TYR A 385 11.16 -7.11 5.13
N PHE A 386 10.97 -8.02 6.09
CA PHE A 386 9.84 -8.94 6.06
C PHE A 386 8.51 -8.23 6.30
N ALA A 387 8.46 -7.30 7.25
CA ALA A 387 7.27 -6.50 7.57
C ALA A 387 6.82 -5.58 6.42
N ASN A 388 7.75 -5.17 5.55
CA ASN A 388 7.49 -4.29 4.42
C ASN A 388 6.45 -4.86 3.44
N SER A 389 6.54 -6.15 3.09
CA SER A 389 5.70 -6.74 2.04
C SER A 389 5.32 -8.20 2.30
N CYS A 390 5.21 -8.57 3.59
CA CYS A 390 4.87 -9.92 4.03
C CYS A 390 5.71 -10.99 3.33
N VAL A 391 7.03 -10.75 3.25
CA VAL A 391 7.94 -11.55 2.44
C VAL A 391 7.86 -13.02 2.84
N MET A 392 7.65 -13.88 1.85
CA MET A 392 7.57 -15.33 2.03
C MET A 392 8.81 -16.00 1.45
N PHE A 393 9.22 -17.10 2.09
CA PHE A 393 10.32 -17.92 1.63
C PHE A 393 9.81 -19.11 0.80
N LEU A 394 10.35 -19.28 -0.41
CA LEU A 394 10.15 -20.46 -1.23
C LEU A 394 11.46 -21.21 -1.43
N SER A 395 11.39 -22.55 -1.41
CA SER A 395 12.53 -23.43 -1.70
C SER A 395 12.14 -24.67 -2.46
N ASN A 396 13.00 -25.12 -3.36
CA ASN A 396 12.90 -26.43 -4.02
C ASN A 396 13.89 -27.44 -3.41
N PHE A 397 13.58 -28.72 -3.54
CA PHE A 397 14.34 -29.82 -2.92
C PHE A 397 14.88 -30.80 -3.96
N GLY A 398 16.13 -31.22 -3.75
CA GLY A 398 16.71 -32.33 -4.49
C GLY A 398 16.10 -33.66 -4.04
N LEU A 399 15.71 -34.52 -5.02
CA LEU A 399 15.10 -35.83 -4.77
C LEU A 399 16.03 -36.84 -4.05
N LYS A 400 17.33 -36.54 -3.95
CA LYS A 400 18.31 -37.29 -3.15
C LYS A 400 18.76 -36.42 -1.98
N ASN A 401 18.51 -36.89 -0.76
CA ASN A 401 19.01 -36.37 0.52
C ASN A 401 18.23 -35.21 1.18
N ASN A 402 17.08 -34.78 0.66
CA ASN A 402 16.23 -33.72 1.25
C ASN A 402 16.93 -32.35 1.38
N THR A 403 18.03 -32.16 0.66
CA THR A 403 18.79 -30.91 0.58
C THR A 403 18.03 -29.88 -0.24
N CYS A 404 17.97 -28.64 0.24
CA CYS A 404 17.47 -27.50 -0.51
C CYS A 404 18.38 -27.23 -1.71
N THR A 405 17.81 -27.20 -2.91
CA THR A 405 18.58 -26.94 -4.14
C THR A 405 18.49 -25.49 -4.56
N THR A 406 17.32 -24.88 -4.41
CA THR A 406 17.12 -23.47 -4.77
C THR A 406 16.26 -22.77 -3.74
N MET A 407 16.40 -21.45 -3.66
CA MET A 407 15.50 -20.60 -2.90
C MET A 407 15.15 -19.30 -3.64
N GLN A 408 14.07 -18.66 -3.21
CA GLN A 408 13.65 -17.34 -3.66
C GLN A 408 12.79 -16.70 -2.55
N PHE A 409 12.84 -15.38 -2.43
CA PHE A 409 11.88 -14.61 -1.65
C PHE A 409 10.72 -14.14 -2.54
N GLU A 410 9.49 -14.40 -2.11
CA GLU A 410 8.26 -13.89 -2.71
C GLU A 410 7.71 -12.70 -1.92
N GLY A 411 6.82 -11.94 -2.57
CA GLY A 411 6.22 -10.74 -1.97
C GLY A 411 7.06 -9.47 -2.17
N MET A 412 8.26 -9.58 -2.76
CA MET A 412 9.06 -8.42 -3.17
C MET A 412 8.69 -8.01 -4.60
N ASP A 413 8.14 -6.81 -4.77
CA ASP A 413 7.85 -6.19 -6.06
C ASP A 413 8.94 -5.18 -6.45
N ALA A 414 8.80 -4.51 -7.60
CA ALA A 414 9.80 -3.55 -8.07
C ALA A 414 9.98 -2.35 -7.13
N ASP A 415 8.96 -2.04 -6.31
CA ASP A 415 8.96 -0.93 -5.36
C ASP A 415 9.36 -1.39 -3.94
N PHE A 416 9.76 -2.65 -3.75
CA PHE A 416 10.03 -3.23 -2.43
C PHE A 416 11.02 -2.39 -1.60
N ILE A 417 12.20 -2.05 -2.14
CA ILE A 417 13.22 -1.27 -1.42
C ILE A 417 12.78 0.17 -1.17
N ASN A 418 12.12 0.79 -2.16
CA ASN A 418 11.61 2.14 -2.01
C ASN A 418 10.49 2.22 -0.96
N ARG A 419 9.58 1.23 -0.93
CA ARG A 419 8.55 1.08 0.10
C ARG A 419 9.16 0.87 1.48
N TYR A 420 10.20 0.04 1.58
CA TYR A 420 10.95 -0.15 2.82
C TYR A 420 11.52 1.17 3.33
N ASN A 421 12.17 1.97 2.46
CA ASN A 421 12.73 3.27 2.83
C ASN A 421 11.65 4.25 3.31
N ARG A 422 10.50 4.32 2.62
CA ARG A 422 9.35 5.14 3.04
C ARG A 422 8.79 4.70 4.39
N MET A 423 8.62 3.39 4.58
CA MET A 423 8.17 2.79 5.84
C MET A 423 9.13 3.11 6.99
N MET A 424 10.44 2.96 6.79
CA MET A 424 11.45 3.31 7.80
C MET A 424 11.48 4.80 8.10
N SER A 425 11.27 5.66 7.10
CA SER A 425 11.12 7.11 7.32
C SER A 425 9.92 7.42 8.22
N ALA A 426 8.77 6.80 7.98
CA ALA A 426 7.58 6.98 8.82
C ALA A 426 7.81 6.49 10.27
N LEU A 427 8.49 5.34 10.46
CA LEU A 427 8.86 4.84 11.79
C LEU A 427 9.81 5.80 12.53
N ASN A 428 10.77 6.38 11.82
CA ASN A 428 11.68 7.39 12.37
C ASN A 428 10.97 8.70 12.70
N GLU A 429 10.00 9.12 11.89
CA GLU A 429 9.15 10.28 12.16
C GLU A 429 8.35 10.08 13.45
N ILE A 430 7.63 8.96 13.58
CA ILE A 430 6.91 8.58 14.82
C ILE A 430 7.85 8.64 16.03
N LYS A 431 9.04 8.06 15.92
CA LYS A 431 10.04 8.07 17.00
C LYS A 431 10.49 9.49 17.35
N SER A 432 10.69 10.35 16.36
CA SER A 432 11.10 11.75 16.57
C SER A 432 10.01 12.60 17.26
N MET A 433 8.75 12.23 17.11
CA MET A 433 7.61 12.87 17.80
C MET A 433 7.51 12.45 19.28
N THR A 434 8.24 11.41 19.70
CA THR A 434 8.28 11.00 21.10
C THR A 434 9.17 11.92 21.94
N THR A 435 8.86 12.03 23.24
CA THR A 435 9.72 12.74 24.19
C THR A 435 10.02 11.86 25.40
N SER A 436 11.07 12.17 26.15
CA SER A 436 11.42 11.46 27.38
C SER A 436 10.37 11.57 28.49
N GLN A 437 9.38 12.47 28.35
CA GLN A 437 8.27 12.64 29.28
C GLN A 437 7.03 11.81 28.92
N MET A 438 6.96 11.27 27.71
CA MET A 438 5.83 10.46 27.27
C MET A 438 5.81 9.10 27.97
N THR A 439 4.65 8.76 28.51
CA THR A 439 4.34 7.41 28.99
C THR A 439 4.11 6.46 27.81
N ASP A 440 4.09 5.16 28.06
CA ASP A 440 3.73 4.19 27.00
C ASP A 440 2.30 4.40 26.51
N LEU A 441 1.41 4.90 27.37
CA LEU A 441 0.06 5.32 26.99
C LEU A 441 0.09 6.49 25.99
N ASP A 442 0.93 7.51 26.23
CA ASP A 442 1.09 8.63 25.29
C ASP A 442 1.61 8.13 23.93
N LYS A 443 2.62 7.26 23.93
CA LYS A 443 3.18 6.70 22.69
C LYS A 443 2.16 5.87 21.92
N VAL A 444 1.29 5.13 22.61
CA VAL A 444 0.17 4.39 21.98
C VAL A 444 -0.80 5.32 21.27
N ILE A 445 -1.22 6.42 21.93
CA ILE A 445 -2.12 7.40 21.30
C ILE A 445 -1.42 8.06 20.11
N LEU A 446 -0.13 8.40 20.25
CA LEU A 446 0.66 9.00 19.16
C LEU A 446 0.74 8.11 17.92
N VAL A 447 1.03 6.82 18.11
CA VAL A 447 1.12 5.85 16.99
C VAL A 447 -0.25 5.66 16.34
N HIS A 448 -1.31 5.52 17.14
CA HIS A 448 -2.68 5.43 16.63
C HIS A 448 -3.04 6.67 15.78
N GLU A 449 -2.85 7.87 16.35
CA GLU A 449 -3.12 9.14 15.67
C GLU A 449 -2.33 9.26 14.36
N TYR A 450 -1.04 8.88 14.37
CA TYR A 450 -0.22 8.91 13.17
C TYR A 450 -0.80 8.02 12.08
N ILE A 451 -1.10 6.75 12.40
CA ILE A 451 -1.59 5.78 11.40
C ILE A 451 -2.94 6.22 10.81
N ILE A 452 -3.90 6.64 11.64
CA ILE A 452 -5.23 7.00 11.15
C ILE A 452 -5.23 8.31 10.34
N GLN A 453 -4.17 9.12 10.41
CA GLN A 453 -4.01 10.33 9.61
C GLN A 453 -3.29 10.10 8.27
N HIS A 454 -2.44 9.08 8.20
CA HIS A 454 -1.51 8.89 7.09
C HIS A 454 -1.87 7.72 6.18
N ALA A 455 -2.88 6.91 6.54
CA ALA A 455 -3.33 5.79 5.73
C ALA A 455 -4.83 5.81 5.44
N TYR A 456 -5.24 5.17 4.35
CA TYR A 456 -6.64 4.87 4.04
C TYR A 456 -6.84 3.41 3.62
N TYR A 457 -8.08 2.94 3.71
CA TYR A 457 -8.40 1.55 3.40
C TYR A 457 -8.37 1.29 1.88
N GLU A 458 -7.53 0.36 1.43
CA GLU A 458 -7.42 -0.01 0.01
C GLU A 458 -7.02 -1.49 -0.18
N LYS A 459 -7.54 -2.11 -1.25
CA LYS A 459 -7.41 -3.55 -1.50
C LYS A 459 -6.44 -3.94 -2.63
N THR A 460 -5.78 -2.99 -3.27
CA THR A 460 -5.13 -3.18 -4.59
C THR A 460 -3.62 -3.41 -4.51
N SER A 461 -2.92 -2.88 -3.49
CA SER A 461 -1.46 -3.06 -3.32
C SER A 461 -1.07 -4.49 -2.90
N ILE A 462 0.15 -4.92 -3.24
CA ILE A 462 0.74 -6.20 -2.80
C ILE A 462 1.09 -6.17 -1.30
N ALA A 463 1.54 -5.03 -0.80
CA ALA A 463 1.90 -4.81 0.60
C ALA A 463 0.71 -4.42 1.48
N ARG A 464 -0.52 -4.40 0.92
CA ARG A 464 -1.75 -3.98 1.62
C ARG A 464 -2.02 -4.71 2.94
N GLY A 465 -1.47 -5.91 3.11
CA GLY A 465 -1.64 -6.72 4.31
C GLY A 465 -0.55 -6.52 5.36
N CYS A 466 0.41 -5.62 5.12
CA CYS A 466 1.68 -5.54 5.85
C CYS A 466 1.98 -4.09 6.25
N THR A 467 2.97 -3.89 7.12
CA THR A 467 3.39 -2.57 7.59
C THR A 467 3.80 -1.62 6.46
N GLY A 468 4.48 -2.12 5.43
CA GLY A 468 4.89 -1.30 4.29
C GLY A 468 3.72 -0.76 3.46
N GLY A 469 2.56 -1.41 3.41
CA GLY A 469 1.38 -0.85 2.77
C GLY A 469 0.88 0.41 3.50
N ILE A 470 0.79 0.34 4.83
CA ILE A 470 0.28 1.45 5.63
C ILE A 470 1.30 2.58 5.80
N LEU A 471 2.52 2.27 6.23
CA LEU A 471 3.54 3.28 6.53
C LEU A 471 4.42 3.65 5.32
N GLY A 472 4.50 2.78 4.31
CA GLY A 472 5.28 3.02 3.09
C GLY A 472 4.44 3.55 1.93
N ASP A 473 3.26 2.97 1.68
CA ASP A 473 2.38 3.36 0.56
C ASP A 473 1.22 4.27 0.98
N GLY A 474 0.92 4.35 2.29
CA GLY A 474 -0.18 5.14 2.82
C GLY A 474 -1.56 4.48 2.63
N HIS A 475 -1.63 3.18 2.36
CA HIS A 475 -2.90 2.47 2.19
C HIS A 475 -2.83 0.96 2.37
N GLY A 476 -3.94 0.35 2.82
CA GLY A 476 -3.97 -1.10 3.01
C GLY A 476 -5.25 -1.64 3.62
N LEU A 477 -5.21 -2.91 4.03
CA LEU A 477 -6.29 -3.64 4.67
C LEU A 477 -6.12 -3.65 6.19
N CYS A 478 -7.13 -4.17 6.89
CA CYS A 478 -7.10 -4.31 8.34
C CYS A 478 -5.88 -5.07 8.89
N ALA A 479 -5.37 -6.06 8.16
CA ALA A 479 -4.12 -6.74 8.49
C ALA A 479 -2.92 -5.78 8.50
N GLY A 480 -2.78 -4.95 7.46
CA GLY A 480 -1.70 -3.96 7.38
C GLY A 480 -1.80 -2.90 8.47
N TYR A 481 -3.01 -2.45 8.82
CA TYR A 481 -3.21 -1.50 9.95
C TYR A 481 -2.77 -2.12 11.28
N ALA A 482 -3.10 -3.39 11.52
CA ALA A 482 -2.70 -4.11 12.72
C ALA A 482 -1.18 -4.30 12.79
N ASP A 483 -0.55 -4.74 11.69
CA ASP A 483 0.90 -4.90 11.60
C ASP A 483 1.62 -3.57 11.79
N ALA A 484 1.19 -2.50 11.10
CA ALA A 484 1.81 -1.18 11.22
C ALA A 484 1.74 -0.63 12.64
N PHE A 485 0.61 -0.80 13.32
CA PHE A 485 0.46 -0.39 14.71
C PHE A 485 1.38 -1.20 15.64
N ASN A 486 1.42 -2.52 15.47
CA ASN A 486 2.27 -3.40 16.28
C ASN A 486 3.76 -3.13 16.04
N ASP A 487 4.16 -2.91 14.79
CA ASP A 487 5.55 -2.70 14.39
C ASP A 487 6.08 -1.33 14.80
N ALA A 488 5.24 -0.30 14.75
CA ALA A 488 5.56 1.01 15.28
C ALA A 488 5.72 0.96 16.81
N LEU A 489 4.84 0.24 17.52
CA LEU A 489 5.00 0.04 18.97
C LEU A 489 6.23 -0.80 19.33
N LYS A 490 6.51 -1.86 18.56
CA LYS A 490 7.74 -2.64 18.69
C LYS A 490 8.98 -1.77 18.50
N TYR A 491 8.96 -0.86 17.51
CA TYR A 491 10.05 0.10 17.27
C TYR A 491 10.27 1.06 18.46
N LEU A 492 9.22 1.33 19.24
CA LEU A 492 9.26 2.14 20.46
C LEU A 492 9.47 1.31 21.75
N GLY A 493 9.63 -0.02 21.64
CA GLY A 493 9.84 -0.92 22.77
C GLY A 493 8.57 -1.27 23.56
N ILE A 494 7.38 -1.11 22.97
CA ILE A 494 6.08 -1.40 23.60
C ILE A 494 5.53 -2.74 23.09
N GLU A 495 5.08 -3.59 24.02
CA GLU A 495 4.50 -4.89 23.69
C GLU A 495 3.10 -4.73 23.08
N ALA A 496 2.94 -5.20 21.84
CA ALA A 496 1.68 -5.31 21.14
C ALA A 496 1.57 -6.67 20.44
N ARG A 497 0.35 -7.11 20.14
CA ARG A 497 0.04 -8.42 19.55
C ARG A 497 -0.99 -8.30 18.45
N TYR A 498 -0.79 -9.06 17.39
CA TYR A 498 -1.75 -9.17 16.31
C TYR A 498 -2.97 -10.01 16.71
N VAL A 499 -4.15 -9.54 16.35
CA VAL A 499 -5.43 -10.18 16.62
C VAL A 499 -6.21 -10.30 15.33
N SER A 500 -6.86 -11.45 15.14
CA SER A 500 -7.72 -11.70 14.00
C SER A 500 -9.02 -12.39 14.40
N SER A 501 -10.06 -12.21 13.58
CA SER A 501 -11.29 -12.98 13.64
C SER A 501 -11.64 -13.47 12.24
N ASN A 502 -11.62 -14.79 12.06
CA ASN A 502 -12.02 -15.43 10.80
C ASN A 502 -13.51 -15.18 10.49
N ASP A 503 -14.37 -15.22 11.52
CA ASP A 503 -15.81 -15.01 11.36
C ASP A 503 -16.16 -13.57 10.96
N MET A 504 -15.28 -12.63 11.25
CA MET A 504 -15.41 -11.23 10.82
C MET A 504 -14.63 -10.94 9.55
N ASN A 505 -13.71 -11.82 9.14
CA ASN A 505 -12.66 -11.52 8.16
C ASN A 505 -11.96 -10.18 8.48
N HIS A 506 -11.54 -10.02 9.74
CA HIS A 506 -11.00 -8.77 10.26
C HIS A 506 -9.78 -8.98 11.17
N ALA A 507 -8.92 -7.97 11.24
CA ALA A 507 -7.71 -7.97 12.06
C ALA A 507 -7.46 -6.61 12.71
N TRP A 508 -6.84 -6.64 13.89
CA TRP A 508 -6.53 -5.47 14.72
C TRP A 508 -5.44 -5.84 15.74
N SER A 509 -5.24 -5.02 16.78
CA SER A 509 -4.16 -5.19 17.74
C SER A 509 -4.63 -5.29 19.19
N LEU A 510 -3.82 -5.95 20.02
CA LEU A 510 -3.81 -5.81 21.46
C LEU A 510 -2.53 -5.09 21.87
N VAL A 511 -2.63 -4.15 22.81
CA VAL A 511 -1.46 -3.47 23.40
C VAL A 511 -1.44 -3.63 24.90
N LYS A 512 -0.25 -3.75 25.47
CA LYS A 512 -0.05 -3.88 26.91
C LYS A 512 0.28 -2.54 27.55
N ILE A 513 -0.60 -2.06 28.41
CA ILE A 513 -0.44 -0.82 29.18
C ILE A 513 -0.60 -1.13 30.66
N ASP A 514 0.35 -0.69 31.48
CA ASP A 514 0.37 -0.93 32.93
C ASP A 514 0.18 -2.43 33.30
N GLY A 515 0.72 -3.32 32.47
CA GLY A 515 0.64 -4.78 32.66
C GLY A 515 -0.70 -5.42 32.26
N GLN A 516 -1.63 -4.66 31.67
CA GLN A 516 -2.94 -5.14 31.20
C GLN A 516 -3.05 -4.99 29.68
N TYR A 517 -3.74 -5.92 29.03
CA TYR A 517 -4.00 -5.87 27.60
C TYR A 517 -5.29 -5.12 27.28
N TYR A 518 -5.28 -4.40 26.16
CA TYR A 518 -6.42 -3.67 25.62
C TYR A 518 -6.44 -3.75 24.10
N HIS A 519 -7.64 -3.76 23.51
CA HIS A 519 -7.81 -3.77 22.06
C HIS A 519 -7.60 -2.38 21.44
N VAL A 520 -6.98 -2.35 20.27
CA VAL A 520 -6.84 -1.17 19.41
C VAL A 520 -7.14 -1.55 17.96
N ASP A 521 -8.09 -0.87 17.33
CA ASP A 521 -8.43 -1.07 15.91
C ASP A 521 -8.35 0.26 15.14
N CYS A 522 -7.16 0.54 14.61
CA CYS A 522 -6.90 1.72 13.79
C CYS A 522 -7.75 1.73 12.51
N THR A 523 -8.15 0.56 11.99
CA THR A 523 -8.92 0.47 10.75
C THR A 523 -10.31 1.08 10.94
N TRP A 524 -11.00 0.70 12.02
CA TRP A 524 -12.35 1.17 12.28
C TRP A 524 -12.39 2.57 12.91
N ASP A 525 -11.27 3.05 13.44
CA ASP A 525 -11.08 4.45 13.85
C ASP A 525 -10.68 5.38 12.67
N ASN A 526 -10.14 4.82 11.58
CA ASN A 526 -9.86 5.50 10.31
C ASN A 526 -11.15 5.64 9.45
N THR A 527 -12.11 6.46 9.92
CA THR A 527 -13.41 6.65 9.26
C THR A 527 -13.35 7.58 8.05
N THR A 528 -12.69 7.17 6.95
CA THR A 528 -12.52 8.03 5.75
C THR A 528 -13.55 7.84 4.63
N GLU A 529 -14.39 6.78 4.63
CA GLU A 529 -15.26 6.52 3.46
C GLU A 529 -16.70 7.06 3.58
N GLU A 530 -17.35 7.06 4.75
CA GLU A 530 -18.77 7.46 4.86
C GLU A 530 -18.99 8.80 5.60
N ASP A 531 -18.10 9.19 6.52
CA ASP A 531 -18.29 10.32 7.43
C ASP A 531 -17.31 11.49 7.18
N LYS A 532 -17.31 12.05 5.97
CA LYS A 532 -16.81 13.41 5.67
C LYS A 532 -15.51 13.86 6.40
N GLY A 533 -14.51 12.98 6.55
CA GLY A 533 -13.21 13.35 7.13
C GLY A 533 -13.18 13.53 8.65
N TYR A 534 -13.98 12.79 9.42
CA TYR A 534 -13.80 12.69 10.88
C TYR A 534 -12.87 11.52 11.22
N LEU A 535 -11.92 11.75 12.13
CA LEU A 535 -11.16 10.69 12.80
C LEU A 535 -11.94 10.24 14.04
N GLY A 536 -12.11 8.92 14.18
CA GLY A 536 -12.74 8.29 15.33
C GLY A 536 -11.71 7.75 16.32
N HIS A 537 -12.16 7.54 17.56
CA HIS A 537 -11.36 6.92 18.62
C HIS A 537 -12.20 5.91 19.39
N ASN A 538 -13.20 5.30 18.76
CA ASN A 538 -14.14 4.43 19.47
C ASN A 538 -13.49 3.10 19.86
N TYR A 539 -12.41 2.72 19.15
CA TYR A 539 -11.79 1.40 19.20
C TYR A 539 -10.36 1.37 19.73
N ILE A 540 -9.87 2.44 20.34
CA ILE A 540 -8.56 2.49 21.03
C ILE A 540 -8.69 2.09 22.51
N LEU A 541 -7.80 1.25 23.01
CA LEU A 541 -7.70 0.82 24.42
C LEU A 541 -8.99 0.28 25.06
N ALA A 542 -9.76 -0.52 24.34
CA ALA A 542 -10.99 -1.11 24.86
C ALA A 542 -10.77 -2.48 25.52
N SER A 543 -11.54 -2.79 26.58
CA SER A 543 -11.59 -4.13 27.17
C SER A 543 -12.30 -5.14 26.26
N ASP A 544 -12.12 -6.45 26.51
CA ASP A 544 -12.89 -7.54 25.88
C ASP A 544 -14.40 -7.27 25.93
N THR A 545 -14.87 -6.76 27.08
CA THR A 545 -16.30 -6.50 27.30
C THR A 545 -16.79 -5.33 26.47
N ARG A 546 -16.00 -4.26 26.39
CA ARG A 546 -16.33 -3.10 25.55
C ARG A 546 -16.26 -3.50 24.08
N PHE A 547 -15.20 -4.15 23.62
CA PHE A 547 -15.02 -4.59 22.22
C PHE A 547 -16.13 -5.54 21.75
N ALA A 548 -16.56 -6.47 22.62
CA ALA A 548 -17.65 -7.38 22.30
C ALA A 548 -19.04 -6.71 22.25
N LYS A 549 -19.17 -5.50 22.81
CA LYS A 549 -20.44 -4.76 22.93
C LYS A 549 -20.44 -3.42 22.20
N SER A 550 -19.31 -3.00 21.63
CA SER A 550 -19.05 -1.61 21.24
C SER A 550 -19.86 -1.16 20.01
N ILE A 551 -20.10 0.15 19.98
CA ILE A 551 -20.84 0.91 18.97
C ILE A 551 -19.79 1.71 18.17
N PRO A 552 -19.85 1.79 16.83
CA PRO A 552 -20.97 1.35 15.97
C PRO A 552 -21.06 -0.16 15.71
N SER A 553 -19.93 -0.88 15.77
CA SER A 553 -19.83 -2.29 15.41
C SER A 553 -19.13 -3.12 16.50
N ARG A 554 -19.65 -4.33 16.72
CA ARG A 554 -19.12 -5.30 17.70
C ARG A 554 -17.98 -6.13 17.08
N HIS A 555 -16.96 -6.45 17.89
CA HIS A 555 -15.98 -7.49 17.59
C HIS A 555 -16.35 -8.81 18.26
N TYR A 556 -16.07 -9.95 17.63
CA TYR A 556 -16.42 -11.27 18.16
C TYR A 556 -15.52 -12.36 17.58
N ASN A 557 -15.44 -13.48 18.31
CA ASN A 557 -14.73 -14.70 17.91
C ASN A 557 -13.28 -14.48 17.46
N TRP A 558 -12.55 -13.67 18.23
CA TRP A 558 -11.14 -13.37 17.95
C TRP A 558 -10.18 -14.39 18.56
N SER A 559 -9.00 -14.44 17.95
CA SER A 559 -7.82 -15.18 18.41
C SER A 559 -6.61 -14.26 18.35
N VAL A 560 -5.69 -14.41 19.30
CA VAL A 560 -4.41 -13.70 19.28
C VAL A 560 -3.38 -14.65 18.68
N SER A 561 -2.67 -14.20 17.64
CA SER A 561 -1.57 -15.00 17.08
C SER A 561 -0.39 -14.97 18.04
N GLU A 562 0.19 -16.13 18.32
CA GLU A 562 1.57 -16.23 18.80
C GLU A 562 2.38 -16.93 17.70
N GLU A 563 3.63 -16.49 17.49
CA GLU A 563 4.50 -16.95 16.38
C GLU A 563 4.64 -18.49 16.31
N ASP A 564 4.41 -19.21 17.41
CA ASP A 564 4.61 -20.66 17.50
C ASP A 564 3.34 -21.48 17.88
N VAL A 565 2.13 -20.89 17.90
CA VAL A 565 0.89 -21.62 18.27
C VAL A 565 -0.15 -21.58 17.15
N ALA A 566 -0.21 -22.67 16.36
CA ALA A 566 -1.27 -22.89 15.39
C ALA A 566 -2.64 -22.95 16.08
N GLY A 567 -3.51 -21.98 15.79
CA GLY A 567 -4.83 -21.81 16.42
C GLY A 567 -4.93 -20.64 17.42
N GLY A 568 -3.80 -19.97 17.70
CA GLY A 568 -3.75 -18.79 18.56
C GLY A 568 -3.98 -19.08 20.05
N VAL A 569 -3.71 -18.09 20.89
CA VAL A 569 -3.97 -18.13 22.33
C VAL A 569 -5.03 -17.08 22.68
N LYS A 570 -5.83 -17.33 23.71
CA LYS A 570 -6.67 -16.28 24.30
C LYS A 570 -5.86 -15.46 25.28
N VAL A 571 -5.46 -14.26 24.88
CA VAL A 571 -4.91 -13.25 25.78
C VAL A 571 -6.06 -12.38 26.28
N PRO A 572 -6.44 -12.44 27.57
CA PRO A 572 -7.59 -11.70 28.08
C PRO A 572 -7.29 -10.20 28.20
N ALA A 573 -8.19 -9.36 27.71
CA ALA A 573 -8.20 -7.91 27.91
C ALA A 573 -9.31 -7.52 28.91
N THR A 574 -9.21 -7.98 30.15
CA THR A 574 -10.30 -7.89 31.14
C THR A 574 -10.40 -6.54 31.85
N SER A 575 -9.35 -5.73 31.81
CA SER A 575 -9.34 -4.43 32.48
C SER A 575 -10.26 -3.44 31.78
N THR A 576 -11.21 -2.86 32.51
CA THR A 576 -12.15 -1.86 31.99
C THR A 576 -11.68 -0.42 32.22
N LYS A 577 -10.41 -0.22 32.62
CA LYS A 577 -9.83 1.08 33.01
C LYS A 577 -10.14 2.19 32.00
N PHE A 578 -10.05 1.90 30.71
CA PHE A 578 -10.25 2.87 29.65
C PHE A 578 -11.64 2.78 28.99
N ASP A 579 -12.54 1.91 29.45
CA ASP A 579 -13.83 1.71 28.77
C ASP A 579 -14.70 2.98 28.74
N ASN A 580 -14.58 3.88 29.70
CA ASN A 580 -15.29 5.17 29.75
C ASN A 580 -14.32 6.36 29.63
N TRP A 581 -13.25 6.19 28.87
CA TRP A 581 -12.17 7.16 28.73
C TRP A 581 -12.55 8.30 27.77
N PHE A 582 -12.09 9.52 28.07
CA PHE A 582 -12.46 10.74 27.34
C PHE A 582 -12.05 10.70 25.86
N VAL A 583 -11.00 9.96 25.52
CA VAL A 583 -10.50 9.84 24.15
C VAL A 583 -11.56 9.22 23.24
N HIS A 584 -12.39 8.29 23.73
CA HIS A 584 -13.48 7.71 22.95
C HIS A 584 -14.52 8.75 22.44
N ASP A 585 -14.65 9.86 23.16
CA ASP A 585 -15.58 10.94 22.83
C ASP A 585 -14.96 11.97 21.88
N VAL A 586 -13.63 11.94 21.68
CA VAL A 586 -12.94 12.88 20.80
C VAL A 586 -13.25 12.57 19.34
N LYS A 587 -13.62 13.62 18.60
CA LYS A 587 -13.87 13.58 17.16
C LYS A 587 -12.88 14.51 16.45
N GLY A 588 -12.16 13.96 15.46
CA GLY A 588 -11.08 14.67 14.79
C GLY A 588 -9.78 14.64 15.58
N LEU A 589 -8.79 15.39 15.09
CA LEU A 589 -7.39 15.30 15.50
C LEU A 589 -7.12 15.55 16.99
N MET A 590 -6.34 14.67 17.61
CA MET A 590 -5.64 14.89 18.87
C MET A 590 -4.16 15.21 18.62
N VAL A 591 -3.61 16.19 19.33
CA VAL A 591 -2.19 16.53 19.22
C VAL A 591 -1.51 16.62 20.57
N TYR A 592 -0.29 16.11 20.66
CA TYR A 592 0.51 16.19 21.86
C TYR A 592 1.42 17.43 21.84
N ALA A 593 1.43 18.20 22.93
CA ALA A 593 2.40 19.28 23.14
C ALA A 593 2.59 19.58 24.63
N ASN A 594 3.82 19.87 25.04
CA ASN A 594 4.18 20.26 26.42
C ASN A 594 3.58 19.35 27.50
N GLY A 595 3.58 18.02 27.31
CA GLY A 595 3.06 17.08 28.30
C GLY A 595 1.55 16.84 28.26
N TYR A 596 0.81 17.44 27.33
CA TYR A 596 -0.65 17.35 27.26
C TYR A 596 -1.15 17.00 25.86
N TRP A 597 -2.26 16.28 25.82
CA TRP A 597 -3.08 16.06 24.63
C TRP A 597 -4.10 17.19 24.48
N TYR A 598 -4.11 17.82 23.31
CA TYR A 598 -5.08 18.85 22.93
C TYR A 598 -6.08 18.26 21.95
N TYR A 599 -7.36 18.58 22.16
CA TYR A 599 -8.45 18.06 21.33
C TYR A 599 -9.61 19.05 21.27
N ALA A 600 -10.39 18.97 20.19
CA ALA A 600 -11.59 19.75 20.01
C ALA A 600 -12.79 19.09 20.69
N ASP A 601 -13.61 19.87 21.39
CA ASP A 601 -14.91 19.47 21.95
C ASP A 601 -15.94 20.57 21.68
N GLY A 602 -16.65 20.41 20.56
CA GLY A 602 -17.61 21.39 20.05
C GLY A 602 -16.94 22.73 19.80
N LYS A 603 -17.23 23.72 20.65
CA LYS A 603 -16.66 25.10 20.57
C LYS A 603 -15.38 25.28 21.39
N ASN A 604 -14.96 24.25 22.11
CA ASN A 604 -13.84 24.33 23.05
C ASN A 604 -12.63 23.61 22.49
N ILE A 605 -11.45 24.16 22.75
CA ILE A 605 -10.22 23.35 22.76
C ILE A 605 -9.98 22.96 24.21
N LYS A 606 -9.88 21.65 24.44
CA LYS A 606 -9.54 21.08 25.73
C LYS A 606 -8.11 20.56 25.71
N LYS A 607 -7.52 20.45 26.90
CA LYS A 607 -6.30 19.70 27.12
C LYS A 607 -6.45 18.74 28.29
N SER A 608 -5.72 17.63 28.25
CA SER A 608 -5.62 16.67 29.35
C SER A 608 -4.29 15.90 29.29
N ASP A 609 -3.86 15.33 30.41
CA ASP A 609 -2.95 14.19 30.35
C ASP A 609 -3.66 12.98 29.72
N ALA A 610 -2.89 11.98 29.31
CA ALA A 610 -3.44 10.80 28.65
C ALA A 610 -4.44 10.01 29.53
N TYR A 611 -4.39 10.11 30.86
CA TYR A 611 -5.33 9.39 31.73
C TYR A 611 -6.65 10.14 31.94
N GLY A 612 -6.73 11.43 31.57
CA GLY A 612 -7.92 12.26 31.82
C GLY A 612 -7.89 13.01 33.15
N ASN A 613 -6.79 12.98 33.91
CA ASN A 613 -6.77 13.53 35.27
C ASN A 613 -6.63 15.07 35.29
N SER A 614 -6.06 15.64 34.23
CA SER A 614 -5.75 17.08 34.13
C SER A 614 -6.63 17.83 33.12
N MET A 615 -7.88 17.37 32.91
CA MET A 615 -8.80 17.97 31.95
C MET A 615 -9.07 19.46 32.24
N SER A 616 -8.86 20.32 31.23
CA SER A 616 -9.18 21.74 31.30
C SER A 616 -9.52 22.33 29.93
N THR A 617 -10.33 23.39 29.91
CA THR A 617 -10.60 24.16 28.69
C THR A 617 -9.49 25.19 28.49
N VAL A 618 -8.82 25.12 27.34
CA VAL A 618 -7.78 26.06 26.93
C VAL A 618 -8.39 27.33 26.35
N LEU A 619 -9.40 27.17 25.49
CA LEU A 619 -10.14 28.29 24.91
C LEU A 619 -11.56 27.86 24.50
N THR A 620 -12.45 28.84 24.43
CA THR A 620 -13.81 28.69 23.91
C THR A 620 -14.04 29.71 22.82
N GLU A 621 -14.52 29.25 21.66
CA GLU A 621 -14.83 30.09 20.50
C GLU A 621 -16.35 30.25 20.32
N ALA A 622 -16.76 31.18 19.45
CA ALA A 622 -18.17 31.43 19.19
C ALA A 622 -18.85 30.27 18.41
N ALA A 623 -18.07 29.51 17.65
CA ALA A 623 -18.50 28.40 16.80
C ALA A 623 -17.60 27.17 17.01
N ASN A 624 -17.96 26.05 16.38
CA ASN A 624 -17.21 24.81 16.53
C ASN A 624 -15.76 24.96 16.05
N VAL A 625 -14.85 24.35 16.78
CA VAL A 625 -13.41 24.35 16.52
C VAL A 625 -12.98 23.00 15.96
N SER A 626 -11.95 23.00 15.11
CA SER A 626 -11.21 21.78 14.76
C SER A 626 -9.71 22.04 14.84
N ILE A 627 -8.95 21.10 15.41
CA ILE A 627 -7.50 21.19 15.47
C ILE A 627 -6.91 20.81 14.10
N ILE A 628 -5.83 21.48 13.71
CA ILE A 628 -5.09 21.22 12.47
C ILE A 628 -3.74 20.59 12.77
N GLY A 629 -3.09 20.99 13.86
CA GLY A 629 -1.73 20.55 14.19
C GLY A 629 -1.05 21.45 15.22
N VAL A 630 0.21 21.16 15.49
CA VAL A 630 1.10 22.02 16.28
C VAL A 630 2.29 22.41 15.40
N SER A 631 2.59 23.70 15.34
CA SER A 631 3.74 24.22 14.60
C SER A 631 4.38 25.37 15.37
N GLN A 632 5.71 25.36 15.48
CA GLN A 632 6.50 26.39 16.16
C GLN A 632 6.00 26.70 17.60
N GLY A 633 5.63 25.66 18.36
CA GLY A 633 5.14 25.82 19.73
C GLY A 633 3.75 26.48 19.83
N LYS A 634 2.98 26.48 18.75
CA LYS A 634 1.59 26.97 18.72
C LYS A 634 0.65 25.90 18.22
N LEU A 635 -0.44 25.71 18.94
CA LEU A 635 -1.57 24.91 18.49
C LEU A 635 -2.31 25.68 17.40
N GLN A 636 -2.49 25.07 16.23
CA GLN A 636 -3.25 25.61 15.12
C GLN A 636 -4.64 24.97 15.06
N TYR A 637 -5.66 25.80 14.87
CA TYR A 637 -7.06 25.36 14.85
C TYR A 637 -7.90 26.21 13.89
N LYS A 638 -9.03 25.67 13.41
CA LYS A 638 -9.99 26.36 12.56
C LYS A 638 -11.26 26.71 13.32
N VAL A 639 -11.82 27.88 13.02
CA VAL A 639 -13.18 28.29 13.40
C VAL A 639 -13.85 28.89 12.18
N ASN A 640 -14.98 28.32 11.75
CA ASN A 640 -15.67 28.75 10.52
C ASN A 640 -14.74 28.84 9.29
N GLY A 641 -13.80 27.90 9.17
CA GLY A 641 -12.83 27.85 8.07
C GLY A 641 -11.63 28.81 8.19
N VAL A 642 -11.60 29.68 9.20
CA VAL A 642 -10.48 30.59 9.46
C VAL A 642 -9.46 29.92 10.37
N VAL A 643 -8.20 29.89 9.96
CA VAL A 643 -7.08 29.36 10.77
C VAL A 643 -6.69 30.37 11.84
N LYS A 644 -6.57 29.90 13.08
CA LYS A 644 -6.09 30.64 14.24
C LYS A 644 -4.99 29.84 14.93
N SER A 645 -4.26 30.50 15.82
CA SER A 645 -3.25 29.83 16.64
C SER A 645 -3.27 30.32 18.09
N ILE A 646 -2.91 29.44 19.01
CA ILE A 646 -2.72 29.74 20.42
C ILE A 646 -1.43 29.09 20.91
N SER A 647 -0.66 29.79 21.74
CA SER A 647 0.54 29.22 22.35
C SER A 647 0.16 28.05 23.25
N VAL A 648 0.83 26.91 23.06
CA VAL A 648 0.78 25.81 24.02
C VAL A 648 1.70 26.18 25.18
N LYS A 649 1.14 26.21 26.39
CA LYS A 649 1.88 26.46 27.63
C LYS A 649 1.99 25.18 28.40
#